data_AF-A0A949S1M4-F1
#
_entry.id   AF-A0A949S1M4-F1
#
_cell.length_a   1.000
_cell.length_b   1.000
_cell.length_c   1.000
_cell.angle_alpha   90.00
_cell.angle_beta   90.00
_cell.angle_gamma   90.00
#
_symmetry.space_group_name_H-M   'P 1'
#
loop_
_entity.id
_entity.type
_entity.pdbx_description
1 polymer ?
#
loop_
_entity_poly.entity_id
_entity_poly.type
_entity_poly.pdbx_seq_one_letter_code
_entity_poly.pdbx_strand_id
1 'polypeptide(L)'
;MTQQADIIFTNALVLTMDEKLTQHERGAVAVRGDSILAVGPEDEIKKEFSAGEIFDCGGKILMPGLVNAHTHVPMTLMRGLADDLRLDVWLLGYMWPVEREFLSPEFVQLGTKIACAEFIRSGVTCFNDMYFFEEDVAKATVEAGLRAVCGQSVLKFPTSDAPSYEDGIARARGFIQRWKGHELIVPAIAPHAPYTTTPDILRESAELAKEFDVPLHIHLSETALEVENIRNEQGMPVIPYVKKQGLFEAKVIAAHCVHVDPGEIRTLKNHGAGVSHNPSSNLKLASGFAPVTKMLEVGLNVGIGTDGPSSNNDLDMFEEVRLASFVAKAVSNDPTSVPAQTALTMATRLGAQALHIGHLTGSLTPGRRADLILVDITPLHNSPRFRRDPNNAYAQIVYAAKSTDVTDVMVNGKWLMRERQLLTLNEKELLAQAQEVAKKIDAFLIEREQSVLSKLIALGGSMEEESFEVQVKVELGEPLKVKERLEHPEIEIMRLRHYDQHDTYFLFDDPAQGRIRYREDEFLDGDHHIVNVRSRLTLIGQKREGAFAKEVLLSRSRFLAPATQSLRFYREYFKPLREIELHKDRLRWLIRYKDTEFFINLDNVKAPKLGSFLEVKSRTWSRGDAQRKAGMVAELLQILGASGQPAVTEDYVELAME
;
A
#
# COMPACT_ATOMS: atom_id res chain seq x y z
N MET A 1 -8.02 -13.39 -56.03
CA MET A 1 -7.94 -14.51 -55.06
C MET A 1 -8.12 -13.88 -53.68
N THR A 2 -9.00 -14.43 -52.85
CA THR A 2 -9.16 -13.97 -51.47
C THR A 2 -7.91 -14.31 -50.66
N GLN A 3 -7.55 -13.47 -49.70
CA GLN A 3 -6.50 -13.78 -48.73
C GLN A 3 -7.06 -14.69 -47.64
N GLN A 4 -6.26 -15.65 -47.15
CA GLN A 4 -6.74 -16.62 -46.16
C GLN A 4 -6.60 -16.11 -44.73
N ALA A 5 -7.68 -16.02 -43.97
CA ALA A 5 -7.68 -15.82 -42.52
C ALA A 5 -7.96 -17.15 -41.80
N ASP A 6 -7.71 -17.19 -40.50
CA ASP A 6 -8.06 -18.37 -39.68
C ASP A 6 -9.51 -18.25 -39.21
N ILE A 7 -9.88 -17.07 -38.72
CA ILE A 7 -11.23 -16.72 -38.27
C ILE A 7 -11.65 -15.34 -38.82
N ILE A 8 -12.91 -15.21 -39.23
CA ILE A 8 -13.54 -13.91 -39.52
C ILE A 8 -14.74 -13.73 -38.59
N PHE A 9 -14.72 -12.65 -37.82
CA PHE A 9 -15.82 -12.15 -37.01
C PHE A 9 -16.78 -11.36 -37.90
N THR A 10 -18.07 -11.67 -37.88
CA THR A 10 -19.08 -11.04 -38.76
C THR A 10 -20.32 -10.62 -37.96
N ASN A 11 -21.19 -9.81 -38.55
CA ASN A 11 -22.43 -9.35 -37.90
C ASN A 11 -22.16 -8.68 -36.54
N ALA A 12 -21.14 -7.82 -36.48
CA ALA A 12 -20.76 -7.08 -35.28
C ALA A 12 -20.92 -5.57 -35.49
N LEU A 13 -21.24 -4.85 -34.42
CA LEU A 13 -20.86 -3.44 -34.32
C LEU A 13 -19.38 -3.39 -33.94
N VAL A 14 -18.52 -3.05 -34.88
CA VAL A 14 -17.06 -3.01 -34.62
C VAL A 14 -16.66 -1.61 -34.19
N LEU A 15 -16.10 -1.49 -32.98
CA LEU A 15 -15.47 -0.28 -32.49
C LEU A 15 -13.94 -0.48 -32.55
N THR A 16 -13.29 0.17 -33.51
CA THR A 16 -11.85 -0.08 -33.75
C THR A 16 -10.96 0.48 -32.65
N MET A 17 -11.39 1.55 -31.99
CA MET A 17 -10.56 2.36 -31.10
C MET A 17 -9.25 2.84 -31.74
N ASP A 18 -9.20 2.96 -33.07
CA ASP A 18 -8.09 3.62 -33.79
C ASP A 18 -8.09 5.13 -33.53
N GLU A 19 -7.05 5.85 -33.97
CA GLU A 19 -6.93 7.30 -33.75
C GLU A 19 -8.14 8.11 -34.26
N LYS A 20 -8.86 7.60 -35.25
CA LYS A 20 -10.05 8.24 -35.85
C LYS A 20 -11.36 7.78 -35.19
N LEU A 21 -11.29 6.86 -34.24
CA LEU A 21 -12.42 6.21 -33.59
C LEU A 21 -13.38 5.58 -34.62
N THR A 22 -12.83 4.93 -35.64
CA THR A 22 -13.59 4.32 -36.73
C THR A 22 -14.57 3.29 -36.18
N GLN A 23 -15.83 3.33 -36.66
CA GLN A 23 -16.88 2.38 -36.32
C GLN A 23 -17.46 1.74 -37.58
N HIS A 24 -17.84 0.47 -37.47
CA HIS A 24 -18.56 -0.25 -38.52
C HIS A 24 -19.84 -0.86 -37.95
N GLU A 25 -21.00 -0.26 -38.26
CA GLU A 25 -22.33 -0.70 -37.77
C GLU A 25 -22.66 -2.15 -38.16
N ARG A 26 -22.17 -2.57 -39.34
CA ARG A 26 -22.16 -3.95 -39.80
C ARG A 26 -20.74 -4.30 -40.25
N GLY A 27 -19.88 -4.45 -39.26
CA GLY A 27 -18.45 -4.66 -39.44
C GLY A 27 -18.03 -6.11 -39.35
N ALA A 28 -16.80 -6.35 -39.79
CA ALA A 28 -16.10 -7.61 -39.63
C ALA A 28 -14.61 -7.41 -39.31
N VAL A 29 -14.02 -8.41 -38.68
CA VAL A 29 -12.59 -8.47 -38.34
C VAL A 29 -12.05 -9.81 -38.83
N ALA A 30 -10.98 -9.79 -39.61
CA ALA A 30 -10.25 -10.99 -40.04
C ALA A 30 -8.99 -11.15 -39.19
N VAL A 31 -8.77 -12.35 -38.65
CA VAL A 31 -7.60 -12.69 -37.82
C VAL A 31 -6.84 -13.86 -38.44
N ARG A 32 -5.51 -13.80 -38.39
CA ARG A 32 -4.62 -14.90 -38.77
C ARG A 32 -3.56 -15.07 -37.68
N GLY A 33 -3.45 -16.28 -37.15
CA GLY A 33 -2.63 -16.62 -35.99
C GLY A 33 -3.00 -15.74 -34.81
N ASP A 34 -2.03 -14.95 -34.38
CA ASP A 34 -2.13 -14.08 -33.22
C ASP A 34 -2.52 -12.63 -33.55
N SER A 35 -2.71 -12.30 -34.83
CA SER A 35 -2.74 -10.92 -35.31
C SER A 35 -3.97 -10.59 -36.15
N ILE A 36 -4.40 -9.34 -36.05
CA ILE A 36 -5.48 -8.77 -36.86
C ILE A 36 -4.96 -8.55 -38.28
N LEU A 37 -5.63 -9.14 -39.25
CA LEU A 37 -5.28 -9.03 -40.66
C LEU A 37 -6.01 -7.85 -41.33
N ALA A 38 -7.29 -7.68 -41.04
CA ALA A 38 -8.12 -6.60 -41.58
C ALA A 38 -9.33 -6.30 -40.69
N VAL A 39 -9.81 -5.06 -40.75
CA VAL A 39 -11.03 -4.58 -40.07
C VAL A 39 -11.76 -3.67 -41.03
N GLY A 40 -13.08 -3.83 -41.18
CA GLY A 40 -13.85 -3.03 -42.11
C GLY A 40 -15.34 -3.38 -42.16
N PRO A 41 -16.08 -2.82 -43.13
CA PRO A 41 -17.44 -3.25 -43.44
C PRO A 41 -17.47 -4.76 -43.77
N GLU A 42 -18.48 -5.47 -43.26
CA GLU A 42 -18.59 -6.93 -43.38
C GLU A 42 -18.53 -7.41 -44.85
N ASP A 43 -19.24 -6.73 -45.75
CA ASP A 43 -19.31 -7.10 -47.16
C ASP A 43 -17.98 -6.91 -47.89
N GLU A 44 -17.11 -6.01 -47.42
CA GLU A 44 -15.77 -5.80 -47.97
C GLU A 44 -14.81 -6.88 -47.48
N ILE A 45 -14.80 -7.14 -46.17
CA ILE A 45 -13.98 -8.20 -45.57
C ILE A 45 -14.31 -9.57 -46.18
N LYS A 46 -15.60 -9.88 -46.37
CA LYS A 46 -16.03 -11.16 -47.00
C LYS A 46 -15.66 -11.28 -48.49
N LYS A 47 -15.43 -10.16 -49.20
CA LYS A 47 -14.96 -10.17 -50.60
C LYS A 47 -13.46 -10.35 -50.68
N GLU A 48 -12.71 -9.81 -49.72
CA GLU A 48 -11.25 -9.81 -49.73
C GLU A 48 -10.65 -11.03 -49.03
N PHE A 49 -11.33 -11.59 -48.03
CA PHE A 49 -10.82 -12.66 -47.17
C PHE A 49 -11.74 -13.88 -47.14
N SER A 50 -11.14 -15.05 -47.05
CA SER A 50 -11.80 -16.33 -46.75
C SER A 50 -11.20 -16.92 -45.48
N ALA A 51 -11.99 -17.61 -44.65
CA ALA A 51 -11.49 -18.20 -43.40
C ALA A 51 -11.97 -19.63 -43.17
N GLY A 52 -11.21 -20.37 -42.36
CA GLY A 52 -11.60 -21.71 -41.90
C GLY A 52 -12.77 -21.66 -40.92
N GLU A 53 -12.88 -20.56 -40.16
CA GLU A 53 -13.98 -20.29 -39.24
C GLU A 53 -14.64 -18.93 -39.56
N ILE A 54 -15.97 -18.92 -39.63
CA ILE A 54 -16.76 -17.70 -39.64
C ILE A 54 -17.53 -17.65 -38.33
N PHE A 55 -17.24 -16.65 -37.50
CA PHE A 55 -17.89 -16.45 -36.22
C PHE A 55 -18.93 -15.33 -36.32
N ASP A 56 -20.19 -15.66 -36.06
CA ASP A 56 -21.30 -14.69 -36.02
C ASP A 56 -21.36 -14.05 -34.63
N CYS A 57 -21.13 -12.74 -34.58
CA CYS A 57 -21.15 -11.95 -33.34
C CYS A 57 -22.58 -11.61 -32.86
N GLY A 58 -23.62 -11.95 -33.61
CA GLY A 58 -25.02 -11.78 -33.18
C GLY A 58 -25.46 -10.33 -33.02
N GLY A 59 -24.83 -9.38 -33.71
CA GLY A 59 -25.10 -7.95 -33.59
C GLY A 59 -24.50 -7.28 -32.34
N LYS A 60 -23.70 -8.01 -31.55
CA LYS A 60 -22.99 -7.50 -30.37
C LYS A 60 -21.86 -6.55 -30.76
N ILE A 61 -21.31 -5.86 -29.77
CA ILE A 61 -20.15 -4.98 -29.97
C ILE A 61 -18.86 -5.80 -29.94
N LEU A 62 -18.08 -5.72 -31.01
CA LEU A 62 -16.71 -6.23 -31.06
C LEU A 62 -15.72 -5.07 -30.94
N MET A 63 -14.85 -5.13 -29.93
CA MET A 63 -13.87 -4.07 -29.64
C MET A 63 -12.57 -4.68 -29.11
N PRO A 64 -11.46 -3.91 -29.02
CA PRO A 64 -10.26 -4.39 -28.35
C PRO A 64 -10.60 -4.70 -26.89
N GLY A 65 -9.92 -5.70 -26.33
CA GLY A 65 -10.03 -5.95 -24.90
C GLY A 65 -9.52 -4.79 -24.05
N LEU A 66 -10.02 -4.74 -22.81
CA LEU A 66 -9.68 -3.70 -21.87
C LEU A 66 -8.25 -3.88 -21.36
N VAL A 67 -7.57 -2.76 -21.15
CA VAL A 67 -6.21 -2.67 -20.64
C VAL A 67 -6.27 -2.07 -19.24
N ASN A 68 -6.03 -2.90 -18.23
CA ASN A 68 -5.88 -2.45 -16.85
C ASN A 68 -4.45 -1.92 -16.64
N ALA A 69 -4.30 -0.61 -16.51
CA ALA A 69 -3.00 0.05 -16.51
C ALA A 69 -2.24 -0.04 -15.17
N HIS A 70 -2.85 -0.57 -14.10
CA HIS A 70 -2.20 -0.74 -12.80
C HIS A 70 -3.00 -1.67 -11.88
N THR A 71 -2.33 -2.68 -11.32
CA THR A 71 -2.92 -3.60 -10.33
C THR A 71 -1.84 -4.29 -9.47
N HIS A 72 -2.31 -5.05 -8.47
CA HIS A 72 -1.54 -5.96 -7.61
C HIS A 72 -2.26 -7.31 -7.53
N VAL A 73 -2.10 -8.16 -8.54
CA VAL A 73 -2.97 -9.33 -8.76
C VAL A 73 -2.96 -10.37 -7.65
N PRO A 74 -1.86 -10.62 -6.91
CA PRO A 74 -1.90 -11.61 -5.83
C PRO A 74 -2.74 -11.16 -4.62
N MET A 75 -3.00 -9.86 -4.49
CA MET A 75 -3.82 -9.33 -3.39
C MET A 75 -5.29 -9.74 -3.49
N THR A 76 -5.73 -10.45 -4.54
CA THR A 76 -7.06 -11.08 -4.59
C THR A 76 -7.33 -12.00 -3.40
N LEU A 77 -6.29 -12.63 -2.84
CA LEU A 77 -6.36 -13.45 -1.62
C LEU A 77 -6.47 -12.62 -0.33
N MET A 78 -6.32 -11.30 -0.42
CA MET A 78 -6.45 -10.33 0.68
C MET A 78 -7.63 -9.37 0.44
N ARG A 79 -8.55 -9.72 -0.45
CA ARG A 79 -9.73 -8.91 -0.76
C ARG A 79 -10.63 -8.77 0.46
N GLY A 80 -11.00 -7.53 0.80
CA GLY A 80 -11.91 -7.24 1.91
C GLY A 80 -11.35 -7.60 3.30
N LEU A 81 -10.03 -7.78 3.41
CA LEU A 81 -9.39 -8.22 4.64
C LEU A 81 -9.40 -7.14 5.73
N ALA A 82 -9.10 -5.91 5.35
CA ALA A 82 -9.11 -4.76 6.26
C ALA A 82 -9.50 -3.51 5.46
N ASP A 83 -10.67 -2.95 5.77
CA ASP A 83 -11.25 -1.79 5.08
C ASP A 83 -11.48 -0.63 6.07
N ASP A 84 -11.76 0.56 5.52
CA ASP A 84 -12.05 1.79 6.28
C ASP A 84 -10.93 2.24 7.22
N LEU A 85 -9.69 2.06 6.77
CA LEU A 85 -8.46 2.46 7.46
C LEU A 85 -7.67 3.46 6.61
N ARG A 86 -6.89 4.33 7.26
CA ARG A 86 -5.92 5.18 6.55
C ARG A 86 -4.83 4.32 5.92
N LEU A 87 -4.29 4.76 4.77
CA LEU A 87 -3.29 4.00 3.98
C LEU A 87 -2.12 3.47 4.84
N ASP A 88 -1.58 4.28 5.74
CA ASP A 88 -0.48 3.87 6.61
C ASP A 88 -0.90 2.78 7.62
N VAL A 89 -2.06 2.91 8.25
CA VAL A 89 -2.60 1.89 9.18
C VAL A 89 -2.96 0.61 8.44
N TRP A 90 -3.57 0.72 7.26
CA TRP A 90 -3.92 -0.41 6.40
C TRP A 90 -2.67 -1.19 5.96
N LEU A 91 -1.67 -0.48 5.43
CA LEU A 91 -0.46 -1.08 4.89
C LEU A 91 0.42 -1.69 5.98
N LEU A 92 0.79 -0.89 7.00
CA LEU A 92 1.70 -1.31 8.07
C LEU A 92 1.02 -2.27 9.05
N GLY A 93 -0.27 -2.04 9.31
CA GLY A 93 -1.03 -2.74 10.33
C GLY A 93 -1.65 -4.04 9.84
N TYR A 94 -1.96 -4.19 8.55
CA TYR A 94 -2.71 -5.36 8.07
C TYR A 94 -2.05 -6.03 6.87
N MET A 95 -1.82 -5.29 5.79
CA MET A 95 -1.31 -5.89 4.54
C MET A 95 0.10 -6.46 4.69
N TRP A 96 1.10 -5.64 5.07
CA TRP A 96 2.48 -6.11 5.20
C TRP A 96 2.67 -7.26 6.21
N PRO A 97 2.00 -7.28 7.37
CA PRO A 97 2.04 -8.45 8.25
C PRO A 97 1.54 -9.74 7.60
N VAL A 98 0.46 -9.69 6.82
CA VAL A 98 -0.05 -10.87 6.10
C VAL A 98 0.90 -11.25 4.97
N GLU A 99 1.41 -10.30 4.19
CA GLU A 99 2.39 -10.58 3.14
C GLU A 99 3.69 -11.19 3.71
N ARG A 100 4.18 -10.70 4.85
CA ARG A 100 5.40 -11.26 5.47
C ARG A 100 5.21 -12.71 5.92
N GLU A 101 4.03 -13.06 6.41
CA GLU A 101 3.74 -14.39 6.93
C GLU A 101 3.35 -15.39 5.83
N PHE A 102 2.54 -14.97 4.87
CA PHE A 102 1.87 -15.87 3.93
C PHE A 102 2.41 -15.81 2.51
N LEU A 103 3.16 -14.79 2.15
CA LEU A 103 3.54 -14.62 0.75
C LEU A 103 4.58 -15.66 0.33
N SER A 104 4.16 -16.54 -0.58
CA SER A 104 4.98 -17.57 -1.21
C SER A 104 4.70 -17.62 -2.71
N PRO A 105 5.53 -18.30 -3.51
CA PRO A 105 5.25 -18.56 -4.92
C PRO A 105 3.83 -19.15 -5.14
N GLU A 106 3.39 -20.08 -4.30
CA GLU A 106 2.07 -20.71 -4.40
C GLU A 106 0.94 -19.73 -4.11
N PHE A 107 1.10 -18.86 -3.11
CA PHE A 107 0.16 -17.77 -2.84
C PHE A 107 0.03 -16.85 -4.05
N VAL A 108 1.18 -16.45 -4.62
CA VAL A 108 1.24 -15.56 -5.78
C VAL A 108 0.58 -16.18 -7.01
N GLN A 109 0.87 -17.44 -7.32
CA GLN A 109 0.25 -18.13 -8.45
C GLN A 109 -1.27 -18.27 -8.26
N LEU A 110 -1.73 -18.66 -7.06
CA LEU A 110 -3.16 -18.80 -6.79
C LEU A 110 -3.89 -17.46 -6.91
N GLY A 111 -3.39 -16.41 -6.24
CA GLY A 111 -3.99 -15.08 -6.31
C GLY A 111 -3.99 -14.51 -7.74
N THR A 112 -2.90 -14.72 -8.48
CA THR A 112 -2.82 -14.32 -9.89
C THR A 112 -3.85 -15.05 -10.75
N LYS A 113 -4.04 -16.37 -10.58
CA LYS A 113 -5.05 -17.14 -11.35
C LYS A 113 -6.47 -16.67 -11.05
N ILE A 114 -6.76 -16.31 -9.81
CA ILE A 114 -8.06 -15.73 -9.42
C ILE A 114 -8.27 -14.39 -10.12
N ALA A 115 -7.26 -13.51 -10.08
CA ALA A 115 -7.33 -12.22 -10.79
C ALA A 115 -7.51 -12.40 -12.30
N CYS A 116 -6.77 -13.34 -12.91
CA CYS A 116 -6.89 -13.64 -14.32
C CYS A 116 -8.29 -14.16 -14.68
N ALA A 117 -8.89 -15.02 -13.86
CA ALA A 117 -10.26 -15.47 -14.07
C ALA A 117 -11.25 -14.29 -14.05
N GLU A 118 -11.13 -13.38 -13.07
CA GLU A 118 -11.97 -12.18 -12.97
C GLU A 118 -11.77 -11.24 -14.17
N PHE A 119 -10.51 -10.98 -14.56
CA PHE A 119 -10.15 -10.20 -15.75
C PHE A 119 -10.75 -10.76 -17.03
N ILE A 120 -10.65 -12.07 -17.25
CA ILE A 120 -11.25 -12.71 -18.43
C ILE A 120 -12.77 -12.55 -18.38
N ARG A 121 -13.41 -12.71 -17.21
CA ARG A 121 -14.86 -12.52 -17.07
C ARG A 121 -15.32 -11.07 -17.29
N SER A 122 -14.46 -10.09 -17.01
CA SER A 122 -14.74 -8.66 -17.13
C SER A 122 -14.24 -8.04 -18.44
N GLY A 123 -13.64 -8.82 -19.34
CA GLY A 123 -13.18 -8.35 -20.65
C GLY A 123 -11.81 -7.65 -20.65
N VAL A 124 -11.03 -7.82 -19.59
CA VAL A 124 -9.62 -7.41 -19.55
C VAL A 124 -8.78 -8.44 -20.31
N THR A 125 -8.00 -7.97 -21.28
CA THR A 125 -7.08 -8.81 -22.07
C THR A 125 -5.61 -8.51 -21.76
N CYS A 126 -5.34 -7.34 -21.17
CA CYS A 126 -4.01 -6.93 -20.74
C CYS A 126 -4.08 -6.23 -19.39
N PHE A 127 -3.13 -6.53 -18.49
CA PHE A 127 -2.96 -5.77 -17.25
C PHE A 127 -1.49 -5.36 -17.03
N ASN A 128 -1.25 -4.43 -16.11
CA ASN A 128 0.08 -4.01 -15.69
C ASN A 128 0.20 -4.22 -14.17
N ASP A 129 0.95 -5.25 -13.79
CA ASP A 129 1.16 -5.64 -12.41
C ASP A 129 2.44 -5.03 -11.85
N MET A 130 2.45 -4.85 -10.54
CA MET A 130 3.69 -4.72 -9.79
C MET A 130 3.56 -5.44 -8.47
N TYR A 131 4.32 -6.50 -8.28
CA TYR A 131 4.30 -7.25 -7.03
C TYR A 131 5.63 -7.95 -6.75
N PHE A 132 5.64 -8.81 -5.75
CA PHE A 132 6.73 -9.72 -5.43
C PHE A 132 6.55 -11.05 -6.16
N PHE A 133 7.64 -11.80 -6.32
CA PHE A 133 7.64 -13.08 -7.05
C PHE A 133 7.07 -12.93 -8.48
N GLU A 134 7.48 -11.90 -9.20
CA GLU A 134 6.87 -11.54 -10.50
C GLU A 134 7.03 -12.64 -11.56
N GLU A 135 8.00 -13.53 -11.41
CA GLU A 135 8.13 -14.73 -12.25
C GLU A 135 6.94 -15.68 -12.10
N ASP A 136 6.39 -15.80 -10.88
CA ASP A 136 5.23 -16.63 -10.59
C ASP A 136 3.94 -15.98 -11.07
N VAL A 137 3.84 -14.65 -10.99
CA VAL A 137 2.79 -13.86 -11.66
C VAL A 137 2.80 -14.13 -13.16
N ALA A 138 3.97 -13.99 -13.81
CA ALA A 138 4.12 -14.21 -15.24
C ALA A 138 3.74 -15.64 -15.67
N LYS A 139 4.16 -16.67 -14.92
CA LYS A 139 3.79 -18.08 -15.18
C LYS A 139 2.28 -18.29 -15.11
N ALA A 140 1.64 -17.83 -14.03
CA ALA A 140 0.20 -17.96 -13.86
C ALA A 140 -0.59 -17.18 -14.93
N THR A 141 -0.08 -16.02 -15.34
CA THR A 141 -0.67 -15.20 -16.40
C THR A 141 -0.63 -15.91 -17.76
N VAL A 142 0.51 -16.52 -18.11
CA VAL A 142 0.65 -17.31 -19.34
C VAL A 142 -0.24 -18.54 -19.32
N GLU A 143 -0.35 -19.22 -18.18
CA GLU A 143 -1.28 -20.35 -18.02
C GLU A 143 -2.73 -19.93 -18.24
N ALA A 144 -3.14 -18.77 -17.73
CA ALA A 144 -4.47 -18.22 -17.97
C ALA A 144 -4.67 -17.74 -19.42
N GLY A 145 -3.59 -17.41 -20.13
CA GLY A 145 -3.58 -16.94 -21.52
C GLY A 145 -3.69 -15.41 -21.69
N LEU A 146 -3.57 -14.64 -20.61
CA LEU A 146 -3.64 -13.18 -20.65
C LEU A 146 -2.31 -12.53 -21.05
N ARG A 147 -2.37 -11.27 -21.50
CA ARG A 147 -1.21 -10.41 -21.69
C ARG A 147 -0.93 -9.63 -20.41
N ALA A 148 0.34 -9.40 -20.08
CA ALA A 148 0.68 -8.50 -18.99
C ALA A 148 1.98 -7.74 -19.20
N VAL A 149 2.03 -6.53 -18.64
CA VAL A 149 3.29 -5.91 -18.21
C VAL A 149 3.51 -6.32 -16.77
N CYS A 150 4.61 -6.99 -16.47
CA CYS A 150 4.88 -7.56 -15.16
C CYS A 150 6.10 -6.87 -14.55
N GLY A 151 5.91 -6.14 -13.45
CA GLY A 151 6.93 -5.30 -12.83
C GLY A 151 7.47 -5.89 -11.53
N GLN A 152 8.70 -6.42 -11.54
CA GLN A 152 9.33 -6.93 -10.31
C GLN A 152 9.58 -5.79 -9.31
N SER A 153 8.93 -5.86 -8.15
CA SER A 153 9.00 -4.82 -7.13
C SER A 153 10.36 -4.75 -6.44
N VAL A 154 10.82 -3.51 -6.16
CA VAL A 154 12.06 -3.22 -5.42
C VAL A 154 11.82 -2.16 -4.34
N LEU A 155 12.28 -2.43 -3.11
CA LEU A 155 12.12 -1.56 -1.94
C LEU A 155 13.43 -1.47 -1.14
N LYS A 156 13.55 -0.44 -0.28
CA LYS A 156 14.72 -0.20 0.57
C LYS A 156 14.83 -1.13 1.80
N PHE A 157 13.80 -1.93 2.07
CA PHE A 157 13.74 -2.86 3.20
C PHE A 157 13.53 -4.30 2.68
N PRO A 158 13.87 -5.33 3.48
CA PRO A 158 13.71 -6.72 3.08
C PRO A 158 12.25 -7.05 2.70
N THR A 159 12.09 -7.82 1.64
CA THR A 159 10.81 -8.32 1.11
C THR A 159 10.78 -9.84 1.15
N SER A 160 9.61 -10.44 0.93
CA SER A 160 9.46 -11.91 0.99
C SER A 160 10.28 -12.64 -0.08
N ASP A 161 10.66 -11.97 -1.16
CA ASP A 161 11.42 -12.54 -2.28
C ASP A 161 12.86 -12.01 -2.42
N ALA A 162 13.24 -10.98 -1.65
CA ALA A 162 14.57 -10.38 -1.66
C ALA A 162 14.99 -9.87 -0.26
N PRO A 163 16.09 -10.37 0.32
CA PRO A 163 16.53 -9.95 1.66
C PRO A 163 17.22 -8.57 1.68
N SER A 164 17.64 -8.05 0.52
CA SER A 164 18.22 -6.71 0.34
C SER A 164 17.72 -6.06 -0.95
N TYR A 165 17.95 -4.76 -1.14
CA TYR A 165 17.56 -4.10 -2.39
C TYR A 165 18.46 -4.55 -3.55
N GLU A 166 19.74 -4.86 -3.30
CA GLU A 166 20.67 -5.40 -4.30
C GLU A 166 20.16 -6.74 -4.84
N ASP A 167 19.65 -7.61 -3.95
CA ASP A 167 19.00 -8.86 -4.33
C ASP A 167 17.72 -8.60 -5.12
N GLY A 168 16.97 -7.55 -4.78
CA GLY A 168 15.79 -7.10 -5.53
C GLY A 168 16.12 -6.67 -6.96
N ILE A 169 17.16 -5.84 -7.14
CA ILE A 169 17.66 -5.43 -8.47
C ILE A 169 18.17 -6.64 -9.26
N ALA A 170 18.92 -7.55 -8.62
CA ALA A 170 19.42 -8.76 -9.26
C ALA A 170 18.28 -9.69 -9.70
N ARG A 171 17.23 -9.84 -8.87
CA ARG A 171 16.01 -10.58 -9.19
C ARG A 171 15.28 -9.95 -10.37
N ALA A 172 15.08 -8.63 -10.38
CA ALA A 172 14.44 -7.91 -11.48
C ALA A 172 15.22 -8.10 -12.79
N ARG A 173 16.55 -7.99 -12.76
CA ARG A 173 17.42 -8.26 -13.92
C ARG A 173 17.25 -9.69 -14.44
N GLY A 174 17.28 -10.68 -13.54
CA GLY A 174 17.09 -12.07 -13.92
C GLY A 174 15.71 -12.34 -14.53
N PHE A 175 14.66 -11.74 -13.96
CA PHE A 175 13.30 -11.81 -14.48
C PHE A 175 13.21 -11.21 -15.89
N ILE A 176 13.73 -9.99 -16.09
CA ILE A 176 13.76 -9.33 -17.40
C ILE A 176 14.49 -10.19 -18.43
N GLN A 177 15.65 -10.74 -18.09
CA GLN A 177 16.42 -11.59 -18.99
C GLN A 177 15.66 -12.86 -19.42
N ARG A 178 14.88 -13.47 -18.53
CA ARG A 178 14.10 -14.69 -18.82
C ARG A 178 12.87 -14.42 -19.68
N TRP A 179 12.19 -13.29 -19.45
CA TRP A 179 10.87 -13.04 -20.03
C TRP A 179 10.88 -12.07 -21.22
N LYS A 180 11.98 -11.37 -21.46
CA LYS A 180 12.07 -10.45 -22.60
C LYS A 180 11.87 -11.19 -23.92
N GLY A 181 10.92 -10.71 -24.73
CA GLY A 181 10.56 -11.31 -26.01
C GLY A 181 9.50 -12.40 -25.93
N HIS A 182 8.94 -12.68 -24.75
CA HIS A 182 7.78 -13.57 -24.62
C HIS A 182 6.55 -12.98 -25.33
N GLU A 183 5.69 -13.82 -25.90
CA GLU A 183 4.55 -13.37 -26.71
C GLU A 183 3.44 -12.66 -25.90
N LEU A 184 3.31 -12.98 -24.62
CA LEU A 184 2.28 -12.45 -23.72
C LEU A 184 2.82 -11.56 -22.60
N ILE A 185 4.12 -11.65 -22.26
CA ILE A 185 4.69 -10.99 -21.08
C ILE A 185 5.69 -9.94 -21.53
N VAL A 186 5.47 -8.71 -21.09
CA VAL A 186 6.45 -7.62 -21.17
C VAL A 186 7.04 -7.44 -19.77
N PRO A 187 8.27 -7.90 -19.51
CA PRO A 187 8.86 -7.71 -18.20
C PRO A 187 9.20 -6.22 -17.97
N ALA A 188 9.10 -5.79 -16.73
CA ALA A 188 9.41 -4.46 -16.25
C ALA A 188 10.11 -4.53 -14.89
N ILE A 189 10.67 -3.41 -14.44
CA ILE A 189 11.11 -3.21 -13.06
C ILE A 189 10.18 -2.21 -12.38
N ALA A 190 9.85 -2.45 -11.10
CA ALA A 190 8.90 -1.64 -10.37
C ALA A 190 9.45 -1.14 -9.02
N PRO A 191 10.30 -0.09 -8.98
CA PRO A 191 10.59 0.57 -7.71
C PRO A 191 9.28 1.09 -7.11
N HIS A 192 8.97 0.70 -5.87
CA HIS A 192 7.61 0.85 -5.32
C HIS A 192 7.10 2.30 -5.32
N ALA A 193 7.77 3.20 -4.60
CA ALA A 193 7.39 4.61 -4.47
C ALA A 193 8.58 5.46 -3.96
N PRO A 194 8.59 6.78 -4.14
CA PRO A 194 9.67 7.66 -3.68
C PRO A 194 9.97 7.56 -2.17
N TYR A 195 8.97 7.31 -1.33
CA TYR A 195 9.14 7.21 0.12
C TYR A 195 9.64 5.84 0.60
N THR A 196 9.59 4.80 -0.24
CA THR A 196 10.10 3.44 0.07
C THR A 196 11.37 3.09 -0.71
N THR A 197 11.91 4.00 -1.50
CA THR A 197 13.11 3.79 -2.32
C THR A 197 14.16 4.86 -2.01
N THR A 198 15.43 4.47 -2.08
CA THR A 198 16.56 5.42 -1.95
C THR A 198 16.88 6.04 -3.32
N PRO A 199 17.67 7.13 -3.37
CA PRO A 199 18.16 7.66 -4.65
C PRO A 199 18.91 6.64 -5.50
N ASP A 200 19.63 5.71 -4.87
CA ASP A 200 20.35 4.62 -5.57
C ASP A 200 19.38 3.64 -6.22
N ILE A 201 18.35 3.19 -5.49
CA ILE A 201 17.31 2.29 -6.04
C ILE A 201 16.63 2.93 -7.26
N LEU A 202 16.31 4.23 -7.20
CA LEU A 202 15.68 4.94 -8.32
C LEU A 202 16.59 5.02 -9.55
N ARG A 203 17.87 5.33 -9.35
CA ARG A 203 18.87 5.38 -10.43
C ARG A 203 19.11 4.00 -11.05
N GLU A 204 19.39 3.00 -10.23
CA GLU A 204 19.66 1.64 -10.70
C GLU A 204 18.46 1.02 -11.40
N SER A 205 17.25 1.29 -10.92
CA SER A 205 16.03 0.83 -11.60
C SER A 205 15.87 1.47 -12.98
N ALA A 206 16.13 2.77 -13.09
CA ALA A 206 16.07 3.48 -14.36
C ALA A 206 17.16 3.01 -15.33
N GLU A 207 18.38 2.80 -14.84
CA GLU A 207 19.50 2.26 -15.61
C GLU A 207 19.20 0.85 -16.12
N LEU A 208 18.65 -0.04 -15.28
CA LEU A 208 18.24 -1.39 -15.67
C LEU A 208 17.14 -1.37 -16.74
N ALA A 209 16.10 -0.55 -16.53
CA ALA A 209 15.00 -0.41 -17.48
C ALA A 209 15.51 0.09 -18.84
N LYS A 210 16.43 1.06 -18.83
CA LYS A 210 17.08 1.61 -20.02
C LYS A 210 17.99 0.58 -20.72
N GLU A 211 18.79 -0.17 -19.95
CA GLU A 211 19.70 -1.22 -20.46
C GLU A 211 18.92 -2.26 -21.28
N PHE A 212 17.78 -2.71 -20.76
CA PHE A 212 16.95 -3.70 -21.43
C PHE A 212 15.84 -3.10 -22.29
N ASP A 213 15.72 -1.78 -22.42
CA ASP A 213 14.65 -1.08 -23.14
C ASP A 213 13.21 -1.54 -22.73
N VAL A 214 13.02 -1.77 -21.43
CA VAL A 214 11.75 -2.21 -20.83
C VAL A 214 11.06 -1.10 -20.04
N PRO A 215 9.75 -1.22 -19.75
CA PRO A 215 9.06 -0.27 -18.89
C PRO A 215 9.60 -0.23 -17.46
N LEU A 216 9.40 0.91 -16.80
CA LEU A 216 9.57 1.10 -15.37
C LEU A 216 8.24 1.56 -14.77
N HIS A 217 7.73 0.85 -13.76
CA HIS A 217 6.43 1.11 -13.15
C HIS A 217 6.57 1.58 -11.70
N ILE A 218 5.95 2.70 -11.31
CA ILE A 218 6.13 3.30 -9.97
C ILE A 218 4.90 4.11 -9.54
N HIS A 219 4.55 4.07 -8.26
CA HIS A 219 3.57 4.99 -7.67
C HIS A 219 4.18 6.37 -7.47
N LEU A 220 3.52 7.42 -7.96
CA LEU A 220 4.01 8.80 -7.82
C LEU A 220 2.90 9.75 -7.39
N SER A 221 3.17 10.55 -6.36
CA SER A 221 2.29 11.65 -5.92
C SER A 221 0.87 11.17 -5.63
N GLU A 222 0.76 10.02 -4.95
CA GLU A 222 -0.53 9.40 -4.64
C GLU A 222 -1.25 10.17 -3.54
N THR A 223 -0.54 10.54 -2.47
CA THR A 223 -1.14 11.21 -1.31
C THR A 223 -0.56 12.61 -1.07
N ALA A 224 -1.36 13.49 -0.48
CA ALA A 224 -0.88 14.83 -0.09
C ALA A 224 0.28 14.75 0.91
N LEU A 225 0.24 13.74 1.81
CA LEU A 225 1.27 13.49 2.81
C LEU A 225 2.61 13.08 2.16
N GLU A 226 2.58 12.24 1.12
CA GLU A 226 3.79 11.92 0.34
C GLU A 226 4.43 13.20 -0.21
N VAL A 227 3.63 14.04 -0.88
CA VAL A 227 4.13 15.27 -1.50
C VAL A 227 4.69 16.24 -0.46
N GLU A 228 4.02 16.37 0.68
CA GLU A 228 4.48 17.20 1.80
C GLU A 228 5.81 16.68 2.39
N ASN A 229 5.90 15.38 2.65
CA ASN A 229 7.12 14.76 3.20
C ASN A 229 8.31 14.93 2.26
N ILE A 230 8.14 14.64 0.97
CA ILE A 230 9.22 14.81 -0.01
C ILE A 230 9.64 16.28 -0.13
N ARG A 231 8.70 17.23 -0.08
CA ARG A 231 9.04 18.67 -0.06
C ARG A 231 9.83 19.05 1.18
N ASN A 232 9.46 18.55 2.36
CA ASN A 232 10.15 18.84 3.61
C ASN A 232 11.55 18.23 3.65
N GLU A 233 11.72 17.00 3.16
CA GLU A 233 12.99 16.27 3.19
C GLU A 233 13.96 16.68 2.08
N GLN A 234 13.45 16.92 0.86
CA GLN A 234 14.27 17.12 -0.34
C GLN A 234 14.23 18.57 -0.87
N GLY A 235 13.35 19.42 -0.33
CA GLY A 235 13.20 20.82 -0.77
C GLY A 235 12.59 20.98 -2.15
N MET A 236 11.95 19.94 -2.71
CA MET A 236 11.34 19.98 -4.05
C MET A 236 10.13 19.03 -4.18
N PRO A 237 9.24 19.23 -5.18
CA PRO A 237 8.13 18.31 -5.43
C PRO A 237 8.58 16.92 -5.92
N VAL A 238 7.66 15.97 -5.92
CA VAL A 238 7.93 14.54 -6.20
C VAL A 238 8.43 14.31 -7.62
N ILE A 239 7.76 14.87 -8.64
CA ILE A 239 8.15 14.63 -10.04
C ILE A 239 9.54 15.24 -10.36
N PRO A 240 9.87 16.48 -9.94
CA PRO A 240 11.23 17.00 -10.02
C PRO A 240 12.27 16.16 -9.25
N TYR A 241 11.92 15.64 -8.07
CA TYR A 241 12.82 14.79 -7.30
C TYR A 241 13.18 13.50 -8.05
N VAL A 242 12.20 12.74 -8.54
CA VAL A 242 12.49 11.50 -9.28
C VAL A 242 13.16 11.76 -10.62
N LYS A 243 12.85 12.90 -11.28
CA LYS A 243 13.57 13.37 -12.47
C LYS A 243 15.06 13.59 -12.19
N LYS A 244 15.40 14.21 -11.06
CA LYS A 244 16.79 14.44 -10.65
C LYS A 244 17.57 13.13 -10.50
N GLN A 245 16.89 12.02 -10.20
CA GLN A 245 17.50 10.68 -10.10
C GLN A 245 17.51 9.92 -11.43
N GLY A 246 17.21 10.56 -12.56
CA GLY A 246 17.26 9.92 -13.88
C GLY A 246 16.08 9.00 -14.19
N LEU A 247 15.03 8.96 -13.36
CA LEU A 247 13.89 8.04 -13.54
C LEU A 247 13.29 8.11 -14.96
N PHE A 248 13.17 9.33 -15.50
CA PHE A 248 12.59 9.58 -16.82
C PHE A 248 13.55 9.34 -18.00
N GLU A 249 14.74 8.76 -17.76
CA GLU A 249 15.55 8.16 -18.83
C GLU A 249 14.99 6.81 -19.29
N ALA A 250 14.11 6.19 -18.49
CA ALA A 250 13.38 4.97 -18.80
C ALA A 250 11.97 5.25 -19.35
N LYS A 251 11.32 4.22 -19.87
CA LYS A 251 9.90 4.22 -20.27
C LYS A 251 9.01 4.14 -19.03
N VAL A 252 8.76 5.29 -18.38
CA VAL A 252 8.04 5.36 -17.10
C VAL A 252 6.53 5.18 -17.28
N ILE A 253 5.94 4.38 -16.38
CA ILE A 253 4.51 4.27 -16.09
C ILE A 253 4.31 4.76 -14.65
N ALA A 254 3.61 5.87 -14.50
CA ALA A 254 3.37 6.53 -13.21
C ALA A 254 1.95 6.24 -12.71
N ALA A 255 1.82 5.44 -11.66
CA ALA A 255 0.52 5.15 -11.05
C ALA A 255 0.03 6.31 -10.17
N HIS A 256 -1.29 6.47 -10.12
CA HIS A 256 -2.05 7.49 -9.37
C HIS A 256 -1.91 8.92 -9.90
N CYS A 257 -0.76 9.58 -9.69
CA CYS A 257 -0.52 10.99 -10.02
C CYS A 257 -1.63 11.92 -9.53
N VAL A 258 -2.07 11.75 -8.27
CA VAL A 258 -3.19 12.51 -7.70
C VAL A 258 -2.79 13.95 -7.43
N HIS A 259 -1.63 14.14 -6.81
CA HIS A 259 -1.14 15.44 -6.33
C HIS A 259 0.00 15.97 -7.20
N VAL A 260 -0.31 16.20 -8.49
CA VAL A 260 0.65 16.79 -9.45
C VAL A 260 0.22 18.18 -9.89
N ASP A 261 1.18 19.10 -9.99
CA ASP A 261 0.94 20.44 -10.49
C ASP A 261 1.06 20.55 -12.03
N PRO A 262 0.65 21.67 -12.68
CA PRO A 262 0.75 21.83 -14.13
C PRO A 262 2.17 21.73 -14.70
N GLY A 263 3.21 22.09 -13.94
CA GLY A 263 4.61 21.93 -14.33
C GLY A 263 5.05 20.48 -14.28
N GLU A 264 4.61 19.72 -13.28
CA GLU A 264 4.83 18.28 -13.16
C GLU A 264 4.12 17.51 -14.29
N ILE A 265 2.86 17.85 -14.60
CA ILE A 265 2.12 17.26 -15.73
C ILE A 265 2.87 17.48 -17.05
N ARG A 266 3.38 18.69 -17.31
CA ARG A 266 4.19 18.97 -18.50
C ARG A 266 5.51 18.20 -18.49
N THR A 267 6.10 18.00 -17.32
CA THR A 267 7.33 17.21 -17.17
C THR A 267 7.09 15.75 -17.57
N LEU A 268 6.01 15.14 -17.08
CA LEU A 268 5.60 13.79 -17.47
C LEU A 268 5.40 13.69 -18.99
N LYS A 269 4.68 14.66 -19.58
CA LYS A 269 4.44 14.70 -21.04
C LYS A 269 5.72 14.81 -21.85
N ASN A 270 6.64 15.69 -21.45
CA ASN A 270 7.89 15.93 -22.18
C ASN A 270 8.82 14.73 -22.19
N HIS A 271 8.74 13.85 -21.19
CA HIS A 271 9.51 12.60 -21.15
C HIS A 271 8.71 11.39 -21.67
N GLY A 272 7.51 11.62 -22.20
CA GLY A 272 6.67 10.55 -22.73
C GLY A 272 6.19 9.54 -21.67
N ALA A 273 6.13 9.93 -20.39
CA ALA A 273 5.63 9.05 -19.35
C ALA A 273 4.14 8.71 -19.57
N GLY A 274 3.77 7.46 -19.28
CA GLY A 274 2.37 7.05 -19.16
C GLY A 274 1.87 7.27 -17.73
N VAL A 275 0.57 7.49 -17.57
CA VAL A 275 -0.09 7.59 -16.26
C VAL A 275 -1.15 6.51 -16.14
N SER A 276 -1.23 5.83 -14.99
CA SER A 276 -2.40 5.02 -14.62
C SER A 276 -3.28 5.79 -13.64
N HIS A 277 -4.49 6.13 -14.05
CA HIS A 277 -5.50 6.70 -13.17
C HIS A 277 -6.29 5.58 -12.47
N ASN A 278 -6.25 5.55 -11.14
CA ASN A 278 -6.86 4.50 -10.32
C ASN A 278 -8.02 5.07 -9.47
N PRO A 279 -9.20 5.39 -10.05
CA PRO A 279 -10.20 6.20 -9.37
C PRO A 279 -10.80 5.56 -8.13
N SER A 280 -11.18 4.27 -8.14
CA SER A 280 -11.78 3.65 -6.95
C SER A 280 -10.81 3.60 -5.78
N SER A 281 -9.56 3.19 -6.02
CA SER A 281 -8.51 3.20 -5.00
C SER A 281 -8.25 4.60 -4.44
N ASN A 282 -8.10 5.60 -5.31
CA ASN A 282 -7.88 6.98 -4.89
C ASN A 282 -9.03 7.53 -4.02
N LEU A 283 -10.28 7.12 -4.29
CA LEU A 283 -11.44 7.50 -3.49
C LEU A 283 -11.51 6.71 -2.18
N LYS A 284 -11.32 5.39 -2.22
CA LYS A 284 -11.42 4.49 -1.07
C LYS A 284 -10.37 4.79 -0.01
N LEU A 285 -9.14 5.09 -0.44
CA LEU A 285 -8.03 5.46 0.46
C LEU A 285 -8.04 6.95 0.84
N ALA A 286 -8.99 7.72 0.31
CA ALA A 286 -9.03 9.19 0.42
C ALA A 286 -7.72 9.87 -0.03
N SER A 287 -7.03 9.28 -1.00
CA SER A 287 -5.80 9.82 -1.60
C SER A 287 -6.09 11.15 -2.30
N GLY A 288 -7.23 11.26 -3.00
CA GLY A 288 -7.73 12.50 -3.59
C GLY A 288 -8.19 12.35 -5.03
N PHE A 289 -8.12 13.44 -5.81
CA PHE A 289 -8.62 13.50 -7.19
C PHE A 289 -7.50 13.83 -8.18
N ALA A 290 -7.10 12.86 -9.00
CA ALA A 290 -6.10 13.09 -10.05
C ALA A 290 -6.63 14.08 -11.12
N PRO A 291 -5.82 15.06 -11.59
CA PRO A 291 -6.23 16.07 -12.55
C PRO A 291 -6.25 15.52 -14.00
N VAL A 292 -6.98 14.43 -14.22
CA VAL A 292 -7.02 13.66 -15.48
C VAL A 292 -7.39 14.52 -16.68
N THR A 293 -8.39 15.40 -16.56
CA THR A 293 -8.79 16.31 -17.64
C THR A 293 -7.58 17.13 -18.14
N LYS A 294 -6.80 17.71 -17.21
CA LYS A 294 -5.61 18.51 -17.56
C LYS A 294 -4.49 17.68 -18.16
N MET A 295 -4.31 16.44 -17.68
CA MET A 295 -3.34 15.50 -18.25
C MET A 295 -3.68 15.16 -19.71
N LEU A 296 -4.96 14.88 -19.98
CA LEU A 296 -5.44 14.58 -21.34
C LEU A 296 -5.34 15.79 -22.27
N GLU A 297 -5.66 17.00 -21.79
CA GLU A 297 -5.56 18.25 -22.57
C GLU A 297 -4.14 18.54 -23.08
N VAL A 298 -3.11 18.22 -22.28
CA VAL A 298 -1.71 18.36 -22.73
C VAL A 298 -1.22 17.18 -23.59
N GLY A 299 -2.10 16.21 -23.85
CA GLY A 299 -1.84 15.02 -24.65
C GLY A 299 -1.05 13.93 -23.92
N LEU A 300 -1.08 13.89 -22.58
CA LEU A 300 -0.45 12.80 -21.82
C LEU A 300 -1.18 11.48 -22.08
N ASN A 301 -0.44 10.38 -22.13
CA ASN A 301 -1.06 9.06 -22.23
C ASN A 301 -1.56 8.64 -20.85
N VAL A 302 -2.88 8.71 -20.65
CA VAL A 302 -3.53 8.33 -19.39
C VAL A 302 -4.35 7.06 -19.60
N GLY A 303 -3.91 5.97 -18.97
CA GLY A 303 -4.67 4.74 -18.81
C GLY A 303 -5.56 4.75 -17.56
N ILE A 304 -6.36 3.69 -17.39
CA ILE A 304 -7.16 3.46 -16.18
C ILE A 304 -6.69 2.15 -15.56
N GLY A 305 -6.50 2.14 -14.24
CA GLY A 305 -6.13 0.95 -13.48
C GLY A 305 -7.10 0.71 -12.33
N THR A 306 -7.16 -0.54 -11.85
CA THR A 306 -8.00 -0.92 -10.71
C THR A 306 -7.28 -0.76 -9.38
N ASP A 307 -5.94 -0.70 -9.39
CA ASP A 307 -5.10 -1.03 -8.22
C ASP A 307 -5.33 -2.49 -7.77
N GLY A 308 -4.84 -2.86 -6.59
CA GLY A 308 -5.10 -4.14 -5.96
C GLY A 308 -6.52 -4.24 -5.39
N PRO A 309 -7.14 -5.45 -5.39
CA PRO A 309 -8.48 -5.66 -4.85
C PRO A 309 -8.58 -5.54 -3.32
N SER A 310 -7.51 -5.15 -2.62
CA SER A 310 -7.55 -4.79 -1.20
C SER A 310 -7.81 -3.29 -0.98
N SER A 311 -7.70 -2.46 -2.02
CA SER A 311 -7.97 -1.01 -2.00
C SER A 311 -9.03 -0.59 -3.03
N ASN A 312 -9.74 -1.54 -3.67
CA ASN A 312 -10.78 -1.27 -4.67
C ASN A 312 -12.23 -1.56 -4.18
N ASN A 313 -12.74 -2.79 -4.13
CA ASN A 313 -12.08 -4.09 -3.93
C ASN A 313 -12.40 -5.15 -5.02
N ASP A 314 -12.73 -4.75 -6.25
CA ASP A 314 -12.82 -5.65 -7.41
C ASP A 314 -11.81 -5.31 -8.52
N LEU A 315 -11.85 -6.10 -9.59
CA LEU A 315 -11.04 -5.93 -10.79
C LEU A 315 -11.91 -5.60 -12.02
N ASP A 316 -13.03 -4.89 -11.82
CA ASP A 316 -14.00 -4.55 -12.86
C ASP A 316 -13.65 -3.22 -13.56
N MET A 317 -13.06 -3.34 -14.75
CA MET A 317 -12.73 -2.17 -15.57
C MET A 317 -13.95 -1.42 -16.13
N PHE A 318 -15.15 -2.01 -16.21
CA PHE A 318 -16.35 -1.24 -16.60
C PHE A 318 -16.72 -0.23 -15.52
N GLU A 319 -16.59 -0.62 -14.25
CA GLU A 319 -16.82 0.29 -13.11
C GLU A 319 -15.74 1.39 -13.07
N GLU A 320 -14.46 1.03 -13.21
CA GLU A 320 -13.37 2.01 -13.23
C GLU A 320 -13.50 3.02 -14.37
N VAL A 321 -13.86 2.57 -15.59
CA VAL A 321 -14.05 3.44 -16.76
C VAL A 321 -15.20 4.43 -16.54
N ARG A 322 -16.31 3.94 -15.99
CA ARG A 322 -17.46 4.78 -15.66
C ARG A 322 -17.09 5.80 -14.58
N LEU A 323 -16.42 5.35 -13.53
CA LEU A 323 -16.04 6.18 -12.40
C LEU A 323 -15.04 7.26 -12.82
N ALA A 324 -14.02 6.93 -13.60
CA ALA A 324 -13.08 7.89 -14.18
C ALA A 324 -13.81 9.01 -14.93
N SER A 325 -14.82 8.65 -15.74
CA SER A 325 -15.63 9.61 -16.50
C SER A 325 -16.48 10.51 -15.60
N PHE A 326 -17.05 9.99 -14.51
CA PHE A 326 -17.90 10.76 -13.61
C PHE A 326 -17.10 11.65 -12.66
N VAL A 327 -16.03 11.12 -12.08
CA VAL A 327 -15.13 11.88 -11.20
C VAL A 327 -14.53 13.06 -11.94
N ALA A 328 -14.05 12.86 -13.19
CA ALA A 328 -13.49 13.96 -13.97
C ALA A 328 -14.50 15.10 -14.21
N LYS A 329 -15.78 14.79 -14.44
CA LYS A 329 -16.85 15.80 -14.58
C LYS A 329 -17.09 16.57 -13.29
N ALA A 330 -17.17 15.85 -12.16
CA ALA A 330 -17.40 16.46 -10.85
C ALA A 330 -16.23 17.37 -10.45
N VAL A 331 -14.99 16.91 -10.62
CA VAL A 331 -13.77 17.63 -10.22
C VAL A 331 -13.53 18.87 -11.08
N SER A 332 -13.82 18.79 -12.39
CA SER A 332 -13.72 19.94 -13.30
C SER A 332 -14.91 20.89 -13.24
N ASN A 333 -16.01 20.48 -12.58
CA ASN A 333 -17.31 21.14 -12.66
C ASN A 333 -17.78 21.38 -14.12
N ASP A 334 -17.50 20.41 -14.99
CA ASP A 334 -17.85 20.45 -16.40
C ASP A 334 -18.41 19.08 -16.82
N PRO A 335 -19.72 18.98 -17.17
CA PRO A 335 -20.33 17.71 -17.57
C PRO A 335 -19.79 17.17 -18.90
N THR A 336 -19.01 17.96 -19.65
CA THR A 336 -18.38 17.54 -20.92
C THR A 336 -17.00 16.94 -20.73
N SER A 337 -16.40 17.05 -19.54
CA SER A 337 -15.08 16.48 -19.24
C SER A 337 -15.08 14.96 -19.34
N VAL A 338 -14.05 14.41 -19.99
CA VAL A 338 -13.82 12.97 -20.21
C VAL A 338 -15.11 12.26 -20.66
N PRO A 339 -15.61 12.53 -21.89
CA PRO A 339 -16.80 11.87 -22.41
C PRO A 339 -16.55 10.36 -22.60
N ALA A 340 -17.62 9.58 -22.76
CA ALA A 340 -17.55 8.11 -22.86
C ALA A 340 -16.49 7.59 -23.85
N GLN A 341 -16.40 8.19 -25.04
CA GLN A 341 -15.39 7.80 -26.03
C GLN A 341 -13.95 7.95 -25.49
N THR A 342 -13.68 9.01 -24.73
CA THR A 342 -12.37 9.30 -24.16
C THR A 342 -12.09 8.35 -23.02
N ALA A 343 -13.06 8.13 -22.12
CA ALA A 343 -12.93 7.17 -21.02
C ALA A 343 -12.64 5.74 -21.54
N LEU A 344 -13.36 5.30 -22.59
CA LEU A 344 -13.12 3.99 -23.19
C LEU A 344 -11.78 3.91 -23.93
N THR A 345 -11.33 5.03 -24.51
CA THR A 345 -9.98 5.12 -25.10
C THR A 345 -8.90 4.98 -24.03
N MET A 346 -9.09 5.57 -22.84
CA MET A 346 -8.19 5.40 -21.68
C MET A 346 -8.05 3.93 -21.26
N ALA A 347 -9.12 3.14 -21.30
CA ALA A 347 -9.08 1.72 -20.98
C ALA A 347 -8.75 0.80 -22.18
N THR A 348 -8.40 1.34 -23.34
CA THR A 348 -8.01 0.55 -24.52
C THR A 348 -6.72 1.11 -25.13
N ARG A 349 -6.83 1.91 -26.19
CA ARG A 349 -5.67 2.43 -26.95
C ARG A 349 -4.73 3.26 -26.09
N LEU A 350 -5.27 4.22 -25.33
CA LEU A 350 -4.47 5.14 -24.54
C LEU A 350 -3.89 4.46 -23.30
N GLY A 351 -4.57 3.45 -22.74
CA GLY A 351 -4.02 2.55 -21.73
C GLY A 351 -2.83 1.76 -22.26
N ALA A 352 -2.96 1.12 -23.43
CA ALA A 352 -1.84 0.43 -24.08
C ALA A 352 -0.67 1.38 -24.39
N GLN A 353 -0.96 2.62 -24.79
CA GLN A 353 0.06 3.66 -25.01
C GLN A 353 0.72 4.12 -23.71
N ALA A 354 -0.03 4.25 -22.61
CA ALA A 354 0.52 4.56 -21.29
C ALA A 354 1.47 3.45 -20.79
N LEU A 355 1.16 2.20 -21.12
CA LEU A 355 1.98 1.03 -20.83
C LEU A 355 3.15 0.82 -21.81
N HIS A 356 3.35 1.71 -22.79
CA HIS A 356 4.37 1.59 -23.84
C HIS A 356 4.24 0.37 -24.76
N ILE A 357 3.06 -0.26 -24.80
CA ILE A 357 2.73 -1.44 -25.63
C ILE A 357 1.65 -1.15 -26.68
N GLY A 358 1.35 0.12 -26.95
CA GLY A 358 0.32 0.54 -27.91
C GLY A 358 0.57 0.11 -29.36
N HIS A 359 1.78 -0.36 -29.68
CA HIS A 359 2.10 -0.98 -30.97
C HIS A 359 1.63 -2.44 -31.05
N LEU A 360 1.40 -3.11 -29.91
CA LEU A 360 0.95 -4.50 -29.83
C LEU A 360 -0.58 -4.61 -29.75
N THR A 361 -1.24 -3.78 -28.93
CA THR A 361 -2.66 -3.97 -28.57
C THR A 361 -3.41 -2.65 -28.37
N GLY A 362 -4.66 -2.70 -27.90
CA GLY A 362 -5.48 -1.54 -27.55
C GLY A 362 -6.28 -0.91 -28.70
N SER A 363 -6.11 -1.37 -29.94
CA SER A 363 -7.01 -1.03 -31.06
C SER A 363 -7.12 -2.19 -32.04
N LEU A 364 -8.25 -2.25 -32.77
CA LEU A 364 -8.46 -3.18 -33.86
C LEU A 364 -7.88 -2.58 -35.13
N THR A 365 -6.59 -2.82 -35.35
CA THR A 365 -5.85 -2.28 -36.49
C THR A 365 -4.97 -3.39 -37.06
N PRO A 366 -4.86 -3.52 -38.40
CA PRO A 366 -4.00 -4.53 -39.01
C PRO A 366 -2.59 -4.55 -38.43
N GLY A 367 -2.08 -5.75 -38.14
CA GLY A 367 -0.75 -5.98 -37.54
C GLY A 367 -0.72 -5.96 -36.02
N ARG A 368 -1.74 -5.44 -35.33
CA ARG A 368 -1.87 -5.58 -33.87
C ARG A 368 -2.35 -6.98 -33.49
N ARG A 369 -2.13 -7.35 -32.23
CA ARG A 369 -2.56 -8.63 -31.66
C ARG A 369 -4.07 -8.71 -31.60
N ALA A 370 -4.60 -9.91 -31.84
CA ALA A 370 -6.02 -10.22 -31.72
C ALA A 370 -6.40 -10.38 -30.25
N ASP A 371 -6.40 -9.26 -29.53
CA ASP A 371 -6.87 -9.11 -28.16
C ASP A 371 -8.26 -8.45 -28.21
N LEU A 372 -9.33 -9.25 -28.20
CA LEU A 372 -10.68 -8.85 -28.59
C LEU A 372 -11.70 -9.25 -27.51
N ILE A 373 -12.75 -8.44 -27.36
CA ILE A 373 -13.91 -8.78 -26.54
C ILE A 373 -15.22 -8.57 -27.28
N LEU A 374 -16.21 -9.38 -26.93
CA LEU A 374 -17.57 -9.25 -27.42
C LEU A 374 -18.51 -8.83 -26.28
N VAL A 375 -19.21 -7.70 -26.45
CA VAL A 375 -20.08 -7.10 -25.43
C VAL A 375 -21.53 -7.08 -25.91
N ASP A 376 -22.40 -7.72 -25.14
CA ASP A 376 -23.84 -7.78 -25.42
C ASP A 376 -24.58 -6.58 -24.82
N ILE A 377 -25.08 -5.71 -25.70
CA ILE A 377 -25.84 -4.51 -25.32
C ILE A 377 -27.36 -4.70 -25.44
N THR A 378 -27.83 -5.94 -25.62
CA THR A 378 -29.26 -6.29 -25.65
C THR A 378 -29.94 -6.51 -24.29
N PRO A 379 -29.23 -6.78 -23.17
CA PRO A 379 -29.86 -6.90 -21.86
C PRO A 379 -30.71 -5.69 -21.46
N LEU A 380 -31.70 -5.93 -20.60
CA LEU A 380 -32.72 -4.94 -20.20
C LEU A 380 -32.12 -3.61 -19.73
N HIS A 381 -31.02 -3.65 -18.96
CA HIS A 381 -30.40 -2.44 -18.39
C HIS A 381 -29.68 -1.58 -19.43
N ASN A 382 -29.45 -2.09 -20.66
CA ASN A 382 -28.76 -1.37 -21.74
C ASN A 382 -29.69 -1.01 -22.92
N SER A 383 -31.01 -1.21 -22.77
CA SER A 383 -32.02 -0.94 -23.79
C SER A 383 -32.80 0.36 -23.53
N PRO A 384 -33.21 1.13 -24.57
CA PRO A 384 -33.03 0.90 -26.01
C PRO A 384 -31.72 1.46 -26.58
N ARG A 385 -31.36 1.01 -27.79
CA ARG A 385 -30.22 1.52 -28.56
C ARG A 385 -30.62 2.65 -29.52
N PHE A 386 -29.85 3.73 -29.52
CA PHE A 386 -30.02 4.85 -30.47
C PHE A 386 -28.87 4.92 -31.48
N ARG A 387 -29.17 5.14 -32.76
CA ARG A 387 -28.17 5.16 -33.86
C ARG A 387 -27.93 6.53 -34.50
N ARG A 388 -28.60 7.59 -34.04
CA ARG A 388 -28.46 8.95 -34.59
C ARG A 388 -27.05 9.50 -34.44
N ASP A 389 -26.41 9.18 -33.32
CA ASP A 389 -25.11 9.72 -32.93
C ASP A 389 -24.11 8.56 -32.79
N PRO A 390 -22.95 8.60 -33.46
CA PRO A 390 -21.93 7.56 -33.30
C PRO A 390 -21.42 7.44 -31.86
N ASN A 391 -21.57 8.48 -31.03
CA ASN A 391 -21.17 8.43 -29.63
C ASN A 391 -22.09 7.59 -28.74
N ASN A 392 -23.28 7.23 -29.21
CA ASN A 392 -24.25 6.47 -28.41
C ASN A 392 -23.74 5.08 -28.06
N ALA A 393 -22.97 4.43 -28.93
CA ALA A 393 -22.39 3.12 -28.65
C ALA A 393 -21.39 3.19 -27.48
N TYR A 394 -20.53 4.21 -27.46
CA TYR A 394 -19.62 4.45 -26.34
C TYR A 394 -20.38 4.78 -25.06
N ALA A 395 -21.44 5.59 -25.14
CA ALA A 395 -22.27 5.90 -23.99
C ALA A 395 -22.96 4.65 -23.41
N GLN A 396 -23.45 3.73 -24.25
CA GLN A 396 -24.02 2.45 -23.82
C GLN A 396 -22.98 1.55 -23.13
N ILE A 397 -21.74 1.54 -23.61
CA ILE A 397 -20.65 0.77 -22.97
C ILE A 397 -20.28 1.40 -21.62
N VAL A 398 -20.01 2.70 -21.58
CA VAL A 398 -19.43 3.35 -20.40
C VAL A 398 -20.46 3.66 -19.32
N TYR A 399 -21.69 4.01 -19.68
CA TYR A 399 -22.69 4.50 -18.72
C TYR A 399 -23.78 3.49 -18.38
N ALA A 400 -23.91 2.39 -19.13
CA ALA A 400 -24.97 1.39 -18.93
C ALA A 400 -24.49 -0.06 -18.87
N ALA A 401 -23.49 -0.44 -19.67
CA ALA A 401 -22.99 -1.83 -19.69
C ALA A 401 -22.31 -2.20 -18.37
N LYS A 402 -22.23 -3.52 -18.16
CA LYS A 402 -21.59 -4.14 -17.00
C LYS A 402 -20.56 -5.15 -17.48
N SER A 403 -19.61 -5.53 -16.62
CA SER A 403 -18.71 -6.67 -16.88
C SER A 403 -19.45 -7.97 -17.23
N THR A 404 -20.66 -8.16 -16.69
CA THR A 404 -21.51 -9.31 -17.00
C THR A 404 -22.02 -9.36 -18.44
N ASP A 405 -21.93 -8.25 -19.17
CA ASP A 405 -22.34 -8.15 -20.57
C ASP A 405 -21.25 -8.61 -21.53
N VAL A 406 -20.01 -8.81 -21.05
CA VAL A 406 -18.95 -9.45 -21.83
C VAL A 406 -19.29 -10.93 -22.02
N THR A 407 -19.41 -11.38 -23.26
CA THR A 407 -19.76 -12.77 -23.57
C THR A 407 -18.55 -13.61 -23.98
N ASP A 408 -17.61 -13.02 -24.72
CA ASP A 408 -16.48 -13.76 -25.29
C ASP A 408 -15.21 -12.91 -25.21
N VAL A 409 -14.08 -13.56 -24.91
CA VAL A 409 -12.76 -12.93 -24.78
C VAL A 409 -11.72 -13.75 -25.53
N MET A 410 -10.94 -13.06 -26.36
CA MET A 410 -9.81 -13.60 -27.11
C MET A 410 -8.54 -12.80 -26.79
N VAL A 411 -7.42 -13.49 -26.60
CA VAL A 411 -6.10 -12.87 -26.44
C VAL A 411 -5.12 -13.56 -27.35
N ASN A 412 -4.32 -12.78 -28.07
CA ASN A 412 -3.29 -13.29 -28.99
C ASN A 412 -3.86 -14.35 -29.96
N GLY A 413 -5.09 -14.15 -30.44
CA GLY A 413 -5.79 -15.06 -31.35
C GLY A 413 -6.38 -16.33 -30.72
N LYS A 414 -6.29 -16.50 -29.39
CA LYS A 414 -6.78 -17.67 -28.65
C LYS A 414 -7.99 -17.32 -27.79
N TRP A 415 -9.02 -18.15 -27.83
CA TRP A 415 -10.20 -18.01 -26.99
C TRP A 415 -9.88 -18.31 -25.52
N LEU A 416 -10.18 -17.37 -24.62
CA LEU A 416 -10.06 -17.55 -23.16
C LEU A 416 -11.42 -17.73 -22.49
N MET A 417 -12.47 -17.10 -23.05
CA MET A 417 -13.85 -17.26 -22.61
C MET A 417 -14.80 -17.25 -23.80
N ARG A 418 -15.80 -18.12 -23.73
CA ARG A 418 -16.87 -18.25 -24.74
C ARG A 418 -18.21 -18.36 -24.07
N GLU A 419 -19.18 -17.55 -24.48
CA GLU A 419 -20.52 -17.51 -23.87
C GLU A 419 -20.47 -17.49 -22.32
N ARG A 420 -19.55 -16.69 -21.77
CA ARG A 420 -19.27 -16.54 -20.33
C ARG A 420 -18.71 -17.78 -19.61
N GLN A 421 -18.29 -18.80 -20.36
CA GLN A 421 -17.58 -19.98 -19.86
C GLN A 421 -16.06 -19.81 -20.07
N LEU A 422 -15.30 -19.84 -18.98
CA LEU A 422 -13.83 -19.83 -19.03
C LEU A 422 -13.31 -21.12 -19.66
N LEU A 423 -12.27 -21.00 -20.49
CA LEU A 423 -11.68 -22.12 -21.22
C LEU A 423 -10.31 -22.56 -20.70
N THR A 424 -9.64 -21.70 -19.92
CA THR A 424 -8.25 -21.91 -19.47
C THR A 424 -8.11 -22.17 -17.97
N LEU A 425 -9.11 -21.77 -17.16
CA LEU A 425 -9.03 -21.84 -15.70
C LEU A 425 -10.26 -22.53 -15.10
N ASN A 426 -10.04 -23.30 -14.03
CA ASN A 426 -11.11 -23.94 -13.25
C ASN A 426 -11.51 -23.04 -12.07
N GLU A 427 -12.51 -22.19 -12.29
CA GLU A 427 -13.00 -21.21 -11.30
C GLU A 427 -13.37 -21.86 -9.95
N LYS A 428 -14.04 -23.01 -9.97
CA LYS A 428 -14.49 -23.68 -8.74
C LYS A 428 -13.32 -24.16 -7.88
N GLU A 429 -12.27 -24.68 -8.51
CA GLU A 429 -11.08 -25.16 -7.81
C GLU A 429 -10.28 -24.00 -7.22
N LEU A 430 -10.11 -22.92 -7.98
CA LEU A 430 -9.44 -21.71 -7.50
C LEU A 430 -10.13 -21.12 -6.27
N LEU A 431 -11.46 -21.01 -6.29
CA LEU A 431 -12.23 -20.50 -5.15
C LEU A 431 -12.14 -21.41 -3.91
N ALA A 432 -12.12 -22.72 -4.11
CA ALA A 432 -11.93 -23.67 -3.00
C ALA A 432 -10.54 -23.52 -2.35
N GLN A 433 -9.49 -23.39 -3.17
CA GLN A 433 -8.12 -23.17 -2.67
C GLN A 433 -7.99 -21.81 -1.96
N ALA A 434 -8.58 -20.75 -2.52
CA ALA A 434 -8.59 -19.42 -1.93
C ALA A 434 -9.22 -19.43 -0.52
N GLN A 435 -10.31 -20.16 -0.35
CA GLN A 435 -11.00 -20.26 0.94
C GLN A 435 -10.13 -20.92 2.02
N GLU A 436 -9.28 -21.88 1.65
CA GLU A 436 -8.34 -22.50 2.58
C GLU A 436 -7.21 -21.54 2.98
N VAL A 437 -6.76 -20.67 2.07
CA VAL A 437 -5.80 -19.60 2.40
C VAL A 437 -6.45 -18.58 3.34
N ALA A 438 -7.67 -18.13 3.02
CA ALA A 438 -8.41 -17.18 3.85
C ALA A 438 -8.57 -17.66 5.29
N LYS A 439 -8.91 -18.94 5.51
CA LYS A 439 -9.00 -19.52 6.87
C LYS A 439 -7.69 -19.41 7.66
N LYS A 440 -6.54 -19.57 7.00
CA LYS A 440 -5.22 -19.46 7.65
C LYS A 440 -4.89 -18.01 8.00
N ILE A 441 -5.19 -17.07 7.09
CA ILE A 441 -5.02 -15.64 7.33
C ILE A 441 -5.92 -15.19 8.48
N ASP A 442 -7.18 -15.60 8.50
CA ASP A 442 -8.12 -15.30 9.59
C ASP A 442 -7.60 -15.81 10.93
N ALA A 443 -7.14 -17.07 10.99
CA ALA A 443 -6.59 -17.64 12.23
C ALA A 443 -5.39 -16.82 12.74
N PHE A 444 -4.48 -16.44 11.84
CA PHE A 444 -3.33 -15.58 12.16
C PHE A 444 -3.74 -14.20 12.66
N LEU A 445 -4.69 -13.54 11.99
CA LEU A 445 -5.14 -12.21 12.39
C LEU A 445 -5.93 -12.23 13.69
N ILE A 446 -6.80 -13.23 13.93
CA ILE A 446 -7.53 -13.39 15.19
C ILE A 446 -6.55 -13.55 16.35
N GLU A 447 -5.56 -14.43 16.22
CA GLU A 447 -4.53 -14.64 17.25
C GLU A 447 -3.74 -13.34 17.50
N ARG A 448 -3.38 -12.65 16.43
CA ARG A 448 -2.63 -11.38 16.49
C ARG A 448 -3.44 -10.25 17.11
N GLU A 449 -4.72 -10.13 16.79
CA GLU A 449 -5.57 -9.03 17.26
C GLU A 449 -5.93 -9.16 18.74
N GLN A 450 -6.02 -10.38 19.25
CA GLN A 450 -6.25 -10.66 20.66
C GLN A 450 -5.05 -10.34 21.55
N SER A 451 -3.85 -10.17 20.98
CA SER A 451 -2.61 -9.94 21.72
C SER A 451 -2.00 -8.58 21.41
N VAL A 452 -2.10 -7.66 22.36
CA VAL A 452 -1.43 -6.34 22.31
C VAL A 452 0.09 -6.50 22.15
N LEU A 453 0.68 -7.55 22.74
CA LEU A 453 2.09 -7.89 22.57
C LEU A 453 2.39 -8.27 21.12
N SER A 454 1.58 -9.14 20.50
CA SER A 454 1.78 -9.55 19.11
C SER A 454 1.64 -8.38 18.14
N LYS A 455 0.68 -7.47 18.39
CA LYS A 455 0.57 -6.19 17.65
C LYS A 455 1.83 -5.32 17.80
N LEU A 456 2.41 -5.24 19.00
CA LEU A 456 3.63 -4.47 19.25
C LEU A 456 4.87 -5.08 18.57
N ILE A 457 5.02 -6.41 18.61
CA ILE A 457 6.13 -7.15 17.97
C ILE A 457 6.16 -6.87 16.46
N ALA A 458 4.99 -6.93 15.80
CA ALA A 458 4.86 -6.75 14.36
C ALA A 458 5.32 -5.36 13.86
N LEU A 459 5.21 -4.32 14.69
CA LEU A 459 5.61 -2.95 14.34
C LEU A 459 7.10 -2.67 14.46
N GLY A 460 7.84 -3.43 15.27
CA GLY A 460 9.18 -3.00 15.71
C GLY A 460 10.19 -4.10 16.03
N GLY A 461 9.89 -5.38 15.80
CA GLY A 461 10.84 -6.48 16.00
C GLY A 461 11.37 -6.55 17.43
N SER A 462 10.49 -6.45 18.43
CA SER A 462 10.85 -6.17 19.82
C SER A 462 11.92 -7.08 20.39
N MET A 463 12.84 -6.51 21.17
CA MET A 463 13.70 -7.25 22.09
C MET A 463 12.94 -7.49 23.39
N GLU A 464 12.79 -8.77 23.76
CA GLU A 464 12.30 -9.15 25.08
C GLU A 464 13.32 -8.70 26.13
N GLU A 465 12.89 -7.85 27.08
CA GLU A 465 13.67 -7.60 28.28
C GLU A 465 12.85 -7.73 29.57
N GLU A 466 12.70 -8.96 30.09
CA GLU A 466 12.07 -9.20 31.40
C GLU A 466 12.97 -8.74 32.58
N SER A 467 13.02 -7.44 32.84
CA SER A 467 13.75 -6.90 34.02
C SER A 467 12.82 -6.67 35.23
N PHE A 468 13.30 -6.98 36.43
CA PHE A 468 12.77 -6.45 37.69
C PHE A 468 13.04 -4.95 37.77
N GLU A 469 12.02 -4.18 38.15
CA GLU A 469 12.15 -2.74 38.38
C GLU A 469 11.84 -2.44 39.84
N VAL A 470 12.84 -1.87 40.52
CA VAL A 470 12.75 -1.40 41.89
C VAL A 470 12.47 0.10 41.81
N GLN A 471 11.29 0.53 42.26
CA GLN A 471 10.92 1.94 42.27
C GLN A 471 10.15 2.33 43.52
N VAL A 472 10.36 3.57 43.97
CA VAL A 472 9.58 4.24 45.01
C VAL A 472 9.41 5.70 44.63
N LYS A 473 8.25 6.28 44.94
CA LYS A 473 7.96 7.70 44.78
C LYS A 473 7.62 8.30 46.13
N VAL A 474 7.99 9.56 46.33
CA VAL A 474 7.61 10.32 47.53
C VAL A 474 7.14 11.69 47.09
N GLU A 475 5.96 12.10 47.52
CA GLU A 475 5.41 13.43 47.21
C GLU A 475 6.20 14.51 47.97
N LEU A 476 6.68 15.54 47.27
CA LEU A 476 7.51 16.59 47.83
C LEU A 476 6.72 17.89 48.02
N GLY A 477 6.79 18.45 49.23
CA GLY A 477 6.37 19.83 49.48
C GLY A 477 7.37 20.89 48.99
N GLU A 478 8.67 20.57 48.97
CA GLU A 478 9.75 21.49 48.59
C GLU A 478 10.82 20.82 47.69
N PRO A 479 10.69 20.92 46.35
CA PRO A 479 11.55 20.21 45.38
C PRO A 479 13.05 20.56 45.40
N LEU A 480 13.40 21.80 45.76
CA LEU A 480 14.77 22.33 45.64
C LEU A 480 15.78 21.66 46.59
N LYS A 481 15.33 21.16 47.74
CA LYS A 481 16.18 20.52 48.76
C LYS A 481 16.79 19.19 48.28
N VAL A 482 16.17 18.52 47.31
CA VAL A 482 16.69 17.25 46.76
C VAL A 482 17.97 17.50 45.96
N LYS A 483 18.03 18.59 45.20
CA LYS A 483 19.19 18.91 44.34
C LYS A 483 20.46 19.14 45.16
N GLU A 484 20.34 19.86 46.28
CA GLU A 484 21.45 20.10 47.21
C GLU A 484 21.92 18.80 47.87
N ARG A 485 20.99 17.90 48.22
CA ARG A 485 21.30 16.62 48.88
C ARG A 485 21.95 15.58 47.97
N LEU A 486 21.88 15.76 46.64
CA LEU A 486 22.58 14.89 45.69
C LEU A 486 24.09 15.10 45.70
N GLU A 487 24.60 16.18 46.31
CA GLU A 487 26.05 16.43 46.49
C GLU A 487 26.67 15.60 47.64
N HIS A 488 25.93 14.62 48.17
CA HIS A 488 26.40 13.75 49.25
C HIS A 488 27.67 12.97 48.84
N PRO A 489 28.71 12.85 49.70
CA PRO A 489 29.98 12.21 49.34
C PRO A 489 29.89 10.75 48.85
N GLU A 490 28.82 10.04 49.21
CA GLU A 490 28.58 8.65 48.79
C GLU A 490 27.85 8.52 47.45
N ILE A 491 27.39 9.63 46.86
CA ILE A 491 26.66 9.67 45.59
C ILE A 491 27.57 10.21 44.49
N GLU A 492 27.86 9.38 43.49
CA GLU A 492 28.54 9.81 42.28
C GLU A 492 27.51 10.12 41.19
N ILE A 493 27.40 11.39 40.76
CA ILE A 493 26.51 11.78 39.66
C ILE A 493 27.20 11.47 38.32
N MET A 494 26.65 10.53 37.57
CA MET A 494 27.19 10.13 36.27
C MET A 494 26.61 10.95 35.11
N ARG A 495 25.32 11.31 35.19
CA ARG A 495 24.64 12.04 34.11
C ARG A 495 23.38 12.75 34.60
N LEU A 496 23.16 13.98 34.15
CA LEU A 496 21.90 14.72 34.32
C LEU A 496 21.20 14.91 32.96
N ARG A 497 19.87 14.84 32.96
CA ARG A 497 19.01 15.23 31.83
C ARG A 497 17.78 15.99 32.34
N HIS A 498 17.34 16.99 31.57
CA HIS A 498 16.09 17.71 31.76
C HIS A 498 15.25 17.54 30.50
N TYR A 499 13.99 17.17 30.68
CA TYR A 499 13.05 17.03 29.57
C TYR A 499 11.60 17.15 30.06
N ASP A 500 10.74 17.71 29.22
CA ASP A 500 9.30 17.55 29.35
C ASP A 500 8.91 16.17 28.78
N GLN A 501 8.15 15.42 29.57
CA GLN A 501 7.76 14.05 29.25
C GLN A 501 6.25 13.98 29.05
N HIS A 502 5.84 13.57 27.85
CA HIS A 502 4.46 13.33 27.48
C HIS A 502 4.23 11.84 27.34
N ASP A 503 3.42 11.25 28.21
CA ASP A 503 3.02 9.85 28.16
C ASP A 503 1.53 9.76 27.81
N THR A 504 1.19 9.05 26.74
CA THR A 504 -0.19 8.62 26.43
C THR A 504 -0.29 7.11 26.70
N TYR A 505 -1.14 6.74 27.64
CA TYR A 505 -1.40 5.36 28.02
C TYR A 505 -2.68 4.84 27.35
N PHE A 506 -2.54 3.75 26.61
CA PHE A 506 -3.60 2.99 25.99
C PHE A 506 -4.00 1.84 26.90
N LEU A 507 -5.27 1.85 27.32
CA LEU A 507 -5.87 0.85 28.18
C LEU A 507 -6.83 -0.02 27.38
N PHE A 508 -6.81 -1.33 27.64
CA PHE A 508 -7.60 -2.33 26.94
C PHE A 508 -8.61 -2.99 27.88
N ASP A 509 -9.63 -3.64 27.31
CA ASP A 509 -10.75 -4.23 28.05
C ASP A 509 -10.30 -5.40 28.96
N ASP A 510 -9.34 -6.20 28.51
CA ASP A 510 -8.73 -7.27 29.29
C ASP A 510 -7.45 -6.77 30.01
N PRO A 511 -7.44 -6.65 31.36
CA PRO A 511 -6.28 -6.21 32.12
C PRO A 511 -5.06 -7.13 31.99
N ALA A 512 -5.25 -8.40 31.59
CA ALA A 512 -4.14 -9.33 31.36
C ALA A 512 -3.28 -8.92 30.16
N GLN A 513 -3.84 -8.15 29.21
CA GLN A 513 -3.12 -7.61 28.06
C GLN A 513 -2.15 -6.48 28.46
N GLY A 514 -2.24 -5.97 29.69
CA GLY A 514 -1.42 -4.85 30.15
C GLY A 514 -1.87 -3.51 29.55
N ARG A 515 -0.92 -2.57 29.40
CA ARG A 515 -1.16 -1.25 28.80
C ARG A 515 0.00 -0.83 27.91
N ILE A 516 -0.30 -0.19 26.79
CA ILE A 516 0.73 0.42 25.94
C ILE A 516 0.94 1.86 26.43
N ARG A 517 2.20 2.26 26.57
CA ARG A 517 2.57 3.66 26.78
C ARG A 517 3.32 4.16 25.55
N TYR A 518 2.73 5.12 24.85
CA TYR A 518 3.45 5.98 23.93
C TYR A 518 4.06 7.13 24.74
N ARG A 519 5.36 7.34 24.60
CA ARG A 519 6.12 8.38 25.32
C ARG A 519 6.84 9.26 24.34
N GLU A 520 6.78 10.57 24.55
CA GLU A 520 7.63 11.57 23.91
C GLU A 520 8.44 12.29 25.00
N ASP A 521 9.77 12.21 24.88
CA ASP A 521 10.73 12.94 25.72
C ASP A 521 11.23 14.16 24.94
N GLU A 522 10.82 15.38 25.30
CA GLU A 522 11.30 16.65 24.75
C GLU A 522 12.49 17.16 25.56
N PHE A 523 13.72 16.91 25.10
CA PHE A 523 14.94 17.30 25.81
C PHE A 523 15.14 18.81 25.76
N LEU A 524 15.41 19.39 26.93
CA LEU A 524 15.56 20.83 27.13
C LEU A 524 17.03 21.22 27.32
N ASP A 525 17.42 22.36 26.78
CA ASP A 525 18.69 23.03 27.11
C ASP A 525 18.57 23.92 28.35
N GLY A 526 19.66 24.63 28.70
CA GLY A 526 19.70 25.53 29.86
C GLY A 526 18.71 26.71 29.78
N ASP A 527 18.26 27.07 28.57
CA ASP A 527 17.31 28.15 28.30
C ASP A 527 15.87 27.61 28.12
N HIS A 528 15.65 26.32 28.37
CA HIS A 528 14.38 25.61 28.22
C HIS A 528 13.87 25.53 26.77
N HIS A 529 14.78 25.54 25.79
CA HIS A 529 14.43 25.24 24.41
C HIS A 529 14.53 23.74 24.12
N ILE A 530 13.61 23.25 23.28
CA ILE A 530 13.60 21.84 22.84
C ILE A 530 14.76 21.62 21.88
N VAL A 531 15.71 20.77 22.26
CA VAL A 531 16.88 20.41 21.44
C VAL A 531 16.71 19.08 20.72
N ASN A 532 15.87 18.19 21.22
CA ASN A 532 15.65 16.87 20.66
C ASN A 532 14.34 16.28 21.17
N VAL A 533 13.63 15.53 20.34
CA VAL A 533 12.43 14.78 20.72
C VAL A 533 12.67 13.30 20.51
N ARG A 534 12.35 12.48 21.50
CA ARG A 534 12.46 11.02 21.40
C ARG A 534 11.15 10.34 21.74
N SER A 535 10.59 9.62 20.77
CA SER A 535 9.36 8.86 20.96
C SER A 535 9.61 7.35 21.15
N ARG A 536 8.87 6.69 22.06
CA ARG A 536 8.99 5.25 22.35
C ARG A 536 7.66 4.61 22.72
N LEU A 537 7.47 3.35 22.33
CA LEU A 537 6.40 2.49 22.81
C LEU A 537 6.91 1.58 23.93
N THR A 538 6.09 1.38 24.94
CA THR A 538 6.32 0.40 26.01
C THR A 538 5.05 -0.36 26.31
N LEU A 539 5.02 -1.67 26.07
CA LEU A 539 4.00 -2.52 26.69
C LEU A 539 4.39 -2.76 28.14
N ILE A 540 3.47 -2.47 29.04
CA ILE A 540 3.61 -2.68 30.48
C ILE A 540 2.64 -3.79 30.86
N GLY A 541 3.17 -4.98 31.17
CA GLY A 541 2.40 -6.16 31.54
C GLY A 541 1.75 -6.04 32.92
N GLN A 542 0.95 -7.05 33.27
CA GLN A 542 0.26 -7.13 34.55
C GLN A 542 1.24 -7.15 35.74
N LYS A 543 0.79 -6.62 36.88
CA LYS A 543 1.51 -6.64 38.15
C LYS A 543 1.74 -8.10 38.60
N ARG A 544 2.99 -8.56 38.66
CA ARG A 544 3.36 -9.81 39.37
C ARG A 544 3.84 -9.41 40.78
N GLU A 545 3.08 -9.81 41.79
CA GLU A 545 3.21 -9.26 43.15
C GLU A 545 4.45 -9.74 43.92
N GLY A 546 5.09 -8.77 44.57
CA GLY A 546 5.99 -8.92 45.69
C GLY A 546 6.26 -7.53 46.28
N ALA A 547 5.94 -7.33 47.55
CA ALA A 547 6.37 -6.16 48.32
C ALA A 547 7.38 -6.64 49.37
N PHE A 548 8.57 -6.04 49.41
CA PHE A 548 9.46 -6.24 50.55
C PHE A 548 9.05 -5.32 51.69
N ALA A 549 9.52 -5.59 52.91
CA ALA A 549 9.14 -4.95 54.18
C ALA A 549 9.32 -3.41 54.29
N LYS A 550 9.58 -2.70 53.18
CA LYS A 550 9.78 -1.26 53.08
C LYS A 550 9.03 -0.60 51.91
N GLU A 551 7.87 -1.13 51.49
CA GLU A 551 7.00 -0.47 50.48
C GLU A 551 7.70 -0.23 49.12
N VAL A 552 8.43 -1.21 48.61
CA VAL A 552 9.11 -1.12 47.30
C VAL A 552 8.53 -2.16 46.32
N LEU A 553 8.06 -1.69 45.16
CA LEU A 553 7.48 -2.53 44.09
C LEU A 553 8.58 -3.31 43.33
N LEU A 554 8.32 -4.56 42.96
CA LEU A 554 9.32 -5.46 42.35
C LEU A 554 9.18 -5.83 40.87
N SER A 555 7.99 -5.86 40.25
CA SER A 555 7.96 -6.28 38.83
C SER A 555 6.72 -5.91 38.02
N ARG A 556 6.97 -5.57 36.74
CA ARG A 556 6.08 -5.74 35.58
C ARG A 556 6.95 -6.13 34.39
N SER A 557 6.54 -7.12 33.60
CA SER A 557 7.16 -7.39 32.30
C SER A 557 7.00 -6.15 31.41
N ARG A 558 8.07 -5.74 30.73
CA ARG A 558 8.05 -4.59 29.83
C ARG A 558 8.66 -4.95 28.49
N PHE A 559 7.94 -4.62 27.42
CA PHE A 559 8.43 -4.79 26.06
C PHE A 559 8.60 -3.41 25.44
N LEU A 560 9.78 -3.16 24.89
CA LEU A 560 10.13 -1.87 24.29
C LEU A 560 10.11 -1.98 22.77
N ALA A 561 9.51 -0.98 22.13
CA ALA A 561 9.60 -0.81 20.69
C ALA A 561 9.88 0.67 20.36
N PRO A 562 10.63 0.97 19.29
CA PRO A 562 10.73 2.34 18.80
C PRO A 562 9.34 2.83 18.36
N ALA A 563 9.03 4.10 18.64
CA ALA A 563 7.81 4.73 18.13
C ALA A 563 8.15 5.48 16.84
N THR A 564 8.10 4.78 15.71
CA THR A 564 8.44 5.33 14.38
C THR A 564 7.26 5.97 13.66
N GLN A 565 6.05 5.87 14.21
CA GLN A 565 4.81 6.42 13.66
C GLN A 565 4.20 7.48 14.60
N SER A 566 3.24 8.25 14.10
CA SER A 566 2.54 9.27 14.87
C SER A 566 1.68 8.67 15.99
N LEU A 567 1.39 9.45 17.04
CA LEU A 567 0.45 9.04 18.09
C LEU A 567 -0.93 8.65 17.50
N ARG A 568 -1.41 9.39 16.51
CA ARG A 568 -2.67 9.10 15.79
C ARG A 568 -2.65 7.71 15.15
N PHE A 569 -1.57 7.33 14.48
CA PHE A 569 -1.40 5.97 13.92
C PHE A 569 -1.60 4.91 15.01
N TYR A 570 -0.95 5.08 16.17
CA TYR A 570 -1.03 4.08 17.23
C TYR A 570 -2.41 3.99 17.88
N ARG A 571 -3.16 5.11 17.97
CA ARG A 571 -4.56 5.11 18.41
C ARG A 571 -5.43 4.25 17.50
N GLU A 572 -5.34 4.48 16.19
CA GLU A 572 -6.11 3.73 15.19
C GLU A 572 -5.72 2.25 15.13
N TYR A 573 -4.43 1.93 15.32
CA TYR A 573 -3.90 0.57 15.24
C TYR A 573 -4.21 -0.28 16.49
N PHE A 574 -3.98 0.27 17.68
CA PHE A 574 -4.22 -0.46 18.93
C PHE A 574 -5.69 -0.44 19.34
N LYS A 575 -6.49 0.56 18.91
CA LYS A 575 -7.91 0.72 19.26
C LYS A 575 -8.14 0.63 20.79
N PRO A 576 -7.49 1.47 21.60
CA PRO A 576 -7.65 1.42 23.05
C PRO A 576 -9.10 1.70 23.47
N LEU A 577 -9.54 1.07 24.55
CA LEU A 577 -10.84 1.35 25.18
C LEU A 577 -10.83 2.74 25.83
N ARG A 578 -9.71 3.11 26.44
CA ARG A 578 -9.51 4.38 27.15
C ARG A 578 -8.08 4.86 26.99
N GLU A 579 -7.93 6.18 27.01
CA GLU A 579 -6.62 6.84 27.03
C GLU A 579 -6.43 7.66 28.30
N ILE A 580 -5.20 7.68 28.81
CA ILE A 580 -4.79 8.56 29.90
C ILE A 580 -3.54 9.30 29.47
N GLU A 581 -3.60 10.62 29.48
CA GLU A 581 -2.48 11.47 29.15
C GLU A 581 -1.81 11.98 30.43
N LEU A 582 -0.48 11.92 30.42
CA LEU A 582 0.38 12.33 31.52
C LEU A 582 1.48 13.24 31.00
N HIS A 583 1.50 14.47 31.49
CA HIS A 583 2.55 15.44 31.18
C HIS A 583 3.30 15.81 32.46
N LYS A 584 4.63 15.68 32.42
CA LYS A 584 5.49 16.08 33.53
C LYS A 584 6.81 16.67 33.08
N ASP A 585 7.27 17.65 33.85
CA ASP A 585 8.66 18.11 33.82
C ASP A 585 9.51 17.12 34.61
N ARG A 586 10.63 16.67 34.05
CA ARG A 586 11.54 15.74 34.70
C ARG A 586 12.98 16.22 34.67
N LEU A 587 13.56 16.34 35.86
CA LEU A 587 15.00 16.32 36.07
C LEU A 587 15.44 14.91 36.48
N ARG A 588 16.36 14.31 35.71
CA ARG A 588 16.80 12.93 35.89
C ARG A 588 18.31 12.83 36.04
N TRP A 589 18.74 12.34 37.20
CA TRP A 589 20.12 11.96 37.46
C TRP A 589 20.30 10.46 37.33
N LEU A 590 21.30 10.02 36.57
CA LEU A 590 21.91 8.70 36.74
C LEU A 590 23.02 8.87 37.77
N ILE A 591 22.91 8.15 38.88
CA ILE A 591 23.90 8.15 39.95
C ILE A 591 24.47 6.74 40.15
N ARG A 592 25.65 6.67 40.75
CA ARG A 592 26.20 5.44 41.34
C ARG A 592 26.25 5.62 42.86
N TYR A 593 25.68 4.66 43.57
CA TYR A 593 25.68 4.58 45.04
C TYR A 593 26.01 3.14 45.44
N LYS A 594 27.08 2.96 46.23
CA LYS A 594 27.58 1.63 46.65
C LYS A 594 27.71 0.65 45.47
N ASP A 595 28.43 1.07 44.43
CA ASP A 595 28.67 0.34 43.17
C ASP A 595 27.41 -0.07 42.39
N THR A 596 26.29 0.58 42.66
CA THR A 596 25.01 0.29 42.02
C THR A 596 24.43 1.54 41.38
N GLU A 597 24.00 1.43 40.13
CA GLU A 597 23.38 2.54 39.41
C GLU A 597 21.91 2.72 39.77
N PHE A 598 21.52 3.96 40.04
CA PHE A 598 20.14 4.39 40.27
C PHE A 598 19.79 5.60 39.41
N PHE A 599 18.52 5.68 39.04
CA PHE A 599 17.92 6.89 38.53
C PHE A 599 17.21 7.62 39.67
N ILE A 600 17.58 8.87 39.89
CA ILE A 600 16.85 9.80 40.75
C ILE A 600 16.10 10.74 39.81
N ASN A 601 14.78 10.78 39.91
CA ASN A 601 13.97 11.70 39.14
C ASN A 601 13.28 12.67 40.09
N LEU A 602 13.35 13.96 39.77
CA LEU A 602 12.50 14.98 40.32
C LEU A 602 11.44 15.29 39.27
N ASP A 603 10.22 14.85 39.54
CA ASP A 603 9.10 14.91 38.60
C ASP A 603 8.08 15.93 39.09
N ASN A 604 7.70 16.88 38.23
CA ASN A 604 6.53 17.72 38.47
C ASN A 604 5.42 17.34 37.48
N VAL A 605 4.41 16.63 37.96
CA VAL A 605 3.30 16.15 37.12
C VAL A 605 2.27 17.26 36.95
N LYS A 606 2.27 17.83 35.74
CA LYS A 606 1.49 19.01 35.36
C LYS A 606 0.06 18.63 34.92
N ALA A 607 -0.11 17.50 34.23
CA ALA A 607 -1.40 17.01 33.77
C ALA A 607 -1.49 15.47 33.91
N PRO A 608 -2.48 14.92 34.65
CA PRO A 608 -3.30 15.65 35.61
C PRO A 608 -2.42 16.23 36.73
N LYS A 609 -2.92 17.23 37.45
CA LYS A 609 -2.14 17.95 38.46
C LYS A 609 -1.98 17.08 39.72
N LEU A 610 -0.93 16.26 39.76
CA LEU A 610 -0.60 15.38 40.88
C LEU A 610 0.47 15.97 41.81
N GLY A 611 1.21 17.00 41.38
CA GLY A 611 2.24 17.65 42.19
C GLY A 611 3.66 17.17 41.89
N SER A 612 4.57 17.46 42.82
CA SER A 612 6.00 17.16 42.68
C SER A 612 6.39 15.89 43.44
N PHE A 613 7.22 15.05 42.83
CA PHE A 613 7.62 13.77 43.39
C PHE A 613 9.13 13.54 43.26
N LEU A 614 9.72 12.92 44.27
CA LEU A 614 11.01 12.26 44.19
C LEU A 614 10.79 10.80 43.81
N GLU A 615 11.26 10.37 42.64
CA GLU A 615 11.26 8.97 42.23
C GLU A 615 12.69 8.40 42.27
N VAL A 616 12.91 7.35 43.05
CA VAL A 616 14.17 6.59 43.05
C VAL A 616 13.93 5.25 42.37
N LYS A 617 14.74 4.92 41.37
CA LYS A 617 14.48 3.81 40.46
C LYS A 617 15.74 3.07 40.01
N SER A 618 15.69 1.75 39.98
CA SER A 618 16.73 0.91 39.36
C SER A 618 16.09 -0.32 38.69
N ARG A 619 16.83 -0.92 37.75
CA ARG A 619 16.45 -2.19 37.10
C ARG A 619 17.47 -3.29 37.38
N THR A 620 17.03 -4.53 37.35
CA THR A 620 17.89 -5.72 37.49
C THR A 620 17.20 -6.96 36.95
N TRP A 621 17.96 -8.01 36.68
CA TRP A 621 17.47 -9.30 36.18
C TRP A 621 17.44 -10.38 37.28
N SER A 622 17.88 -10.04 38.49
CA SER A 622 17.93 -10.96 39.63
C SER A 622 16.99 -10.49 40.74
N ARG A 623 16.12 -11.40 41.21
CA ARG A 623 15.22 -11.16 42.35
C ARG A 623 16.01 -10.84 43.63
N GLY A 624 17.14 -11.52 43.86
CA GLY A 624 18.00 -11.26 45.02
C GLY A 624 18.69 -9.89 44.95
N ASP A 625 19.13 -9.49 43.75
CA ASP A 625 19.68 -8.16 43.52
C ASP A 625 18.61 -7.06 43.66
N ALA A 626 17.38 -7.34 43.23
CA ALA A 626 16.25 -6.42 43.39
C ALA A 626 15.96 -6.16 44.88
N GLN A 627 16.07 -7.18 45.73
CA GLN A 627 15.93 -7.04 47.19
C GLN A 627 17.04 -6.18 47.81
N ARG A 628 18.29 -6.40 47.38
CA ARG A 628 19.45 -5.59 47.80
C ARG A 628 19.25 -4.13 47.40
N LYS A 629 18.85 -3.89 46.15
CA LYS A 629 18.55 -2.56 45.61
C LYS A 629 17.40 -1.88 46.35
N ALA A 630 16.34 -2.60 46.72
CA ALA A 630 15.24 -2.05 47.53
C ALA A 630 15.73 -1.56 48.90
N GLY A 631 16.69 -2.26 49.52
CA GLY A 631 17.36 -1.78 50.74
C GLY A 631 18.11 -0.46 50.52
N MET A 632 18.90 -0.37 49.44
CA MET A 632 19.64 0.84 49.07
C MET A 632 18.73 2.00 48.70
N VAL A 633 17.57 1.75 48.08
CA VAL A 633 16.57 2.78 47.80
C VAL A 633 16.07 3.44 49.08
N ALA A 634 15.84 2.67 50.15
CA ALA A 634 15.43 3.24 51.44
C ALA A 634 16.54 4.12 52.06
N GLU A 635 17.81 3.72 51.92
CA GLU A 635 18.95 4.54 52.35
C GLU A 635 19.05 5.84 51.52
N LEU A 636 18.91 5.74 50.20
CA LEU A 636 18.90 6.89 49.30
C LEU A 636 17.77 7.86 49.65
N LEU A 637 16.57 7.37 49.97
CA LEU A 637 15.48 8.24 50.45
C LEU A 637 15.83 8.95 51.76
N GLN A 638 16.59 8.32 52.66
CA GLN A 638 17.07 8.96 53.89
C GLN A 638 18.10 10.05 53.58
N ILE A 639 19.05 9.79 52.68
CA ILE A 639 20.08 10.77 52.25
C ILE A 639 19.42 11.97 51.56
N LEU A 640 18.45 11.70 50.68
CA LEU A 640 17.66 12.72 49.99
C LEU A 640 16.61 13.38 50.92
N GLY A 641 16.52 12.89 52.17
CA GLY A 641 15.68 13.35 53.28
C GLY A 641 14.20 13.40 52.94
N ALA A 642 13.73 12.31 52.34
CA ALA A 642 12.35 11.97 52.01
C ALA A 642 11.82 10.78 52.85
N SER A 643 12.58 10.31 53.86
CA SER A 643 12.27 9.10 54.65
C SER A 643 11.09 9.22 55.61
N GLY A 644 10.53 10.42 55.81
CA GLY A 644 9.42 10.68 56.74
C GLY A 644 8.06 10.89 56.05
N GLN A 645 8.00 10.77 54.73
CA GLN A 645 6.79 10.95 53.93
C GLN A 645 6.27 9.59 53.45
N PRO A 646 4.95 9.43 53.23
CA PRO A 646 4.39 8.17 52.77
C PRO A 646 4.96 7.79 51.39
N ALA A 647 5.40 6.55 51.25
CA ALA A 647 5.88 6.05 49.98
C ALA A 647 4.71 5.72 49.05
N VAL A 648 4.82 6.14 47.81
CA VAL A 648 3.87 5.88 46.73
C VAL A 648 4.51 4.84 45.80
N THR A 649 3.84 3.71 45.62
CA THR A 649 4.38 2.56 44.87
C THR A 649 3.73 2.40 43.50
N GLU A 650 2.58 3.05 43.34
CA GLU A 650 1.79 3.17 42.13
C GLU A 650 2.60 3.86 41.02
N ASP A 651 2.33 3.48 39.77
CA ASP A 651 2.79 4.27 38.62
C ASP A 651 1.96 5.57 38.54
N TYR A 652 2.51 6.64 37.96
CA TYR A 652 1.78 7.90 37.79
C TYR A 652 0.43 7.77 37.08
N VAL A 653 0.29 6.78 36.20
CA VAL A 653 -0.98 6.51 35.50
C VAL A 653 -2.02 5.90 36.44
N GLU A 654 -1.61 5.14 37.45
CA GLU A 654 -2.54 4.64 38.48
C GLU A 654 -3.01 5.80 39.36
N LEU A 655 -2.09 6.67 39.79
CA LEU A 655 -2.44 7.89 40.53
C LEU A 655 -3.34 8.85 39.74
N ALA A 656 -3.28 8.80 38.40
CA ALA A 656 -4.14 9.59 37.52
C ALA A 656 -5.52 8.94 37.27
N MET A 657 -5.70 7.67 37.64
CA MET A 657 -6.97 6.93 37.51
C MET A 657 -7.83 7.01 38.78
N GLU A 658 -7.21 7.30 39.91
CA GLU A 658 -7.83 7.61 41.20
C GLU A 658 -8.39 9.04 41.21
#